data_AF-A0A923ZIX8-F1
#
_entry.id   AF-A0A923ZIX8-F1
#
_cell.length_a   1.000
_cell.length_b   1.000
_cell.length_c   1.000
_cell.angle_alpha   90.00
_cell.angle_beta   90.00
_cell.angle_gamma   90.00
#
_symmetry.space_group_name_H-M   'P 1'
#
loop_
_entity.id
_entity.type
_entity.pdbx_description
1 polymer ?
#
loop_
_entity_poly.entity_id
_entity_poly.type
_entity_poly.pdbx_seq_one_letter_code
_entity_poly.pdbx_strand_id
1 'polypeptide(L)'
;MQFEGEHLWIGTLGHFFILIAFIASLLASIAYFIASRKNDAAVKYSWIRYARISFFIQCAAVITVFGCIFYICANHYLEYLYAYKHTSKELEFKYLLACIWEDQSGSFLLWTIWHCVLGIILIKKTKEWEAPVMTVVSVAQVFLSMMIMGLYIFGTKIGNSPFVLTRNEINGPIFGRTDYLSLIKDGVGLNVLLRNYWMVIHPPVLFLGFASTIVPFAFAYAGMQTKRFGDWVKPVLPYALFSAAVLGVGIMMGGKWAYESLSFGGYWAWDPVENASLVPWLILIAGLHTMVVYKATGHSLRASYLFAILTFVFILYSTFLTRTGILGDTSVHAFTEAGKAMNVLILSFLAVFTLTSLTLLAVNFKKIPALHKEETTNSREFWMFIGSLVFFLSGLFIIAKTSTPVINAIFGTKMAPPEDVEFSYNKVMVLVAIIIGLLSAITQYLKYKTTPLSNTIKKLAIPTLIAIVVTGLLAIFYPFTYYKQGAGFLGALYIALFAAIYSVISNASYIWSGLHGKLKAAGGSIAHLGFTLMIAGMLISAGNKEVISTEKFKDFEIPMGIDPLTKQQDVAAENINLIRQVAKKMGPYDVTYLNDSAGHETGKRFYHLLFQQKDPATKKILESFVLSPDVYLMKNNNMSSNPDTKNYLSHDVFTYISYALSPERDKDTASFKIHEVSEGDTIFYSKGFMVLKGVTKNPVTNKFNIPLTGPAVTANITITGKDSVQYKASPMILIDSIGINQIDDTVYAQNLFIKFAGITTDQKKIKIGVKESDKMIDFVTLKAYIFPYINLVWIGLVVMAIGLIMSMIRRANIPPKAGGVVLAMVAAALFYMFLLAN
;
A
#
# COMPACT_ATOMS: atom_id res chain seq x y z
N MET A 1 -15.30 -30.04 -32.70
CA MET A 1 -14.63 -30.74 -31.59
C MET A 1 -15.32 -30.30 -30.31
N GLN A 2 -15.88 -31.24 -29.54
CA GLN A 2 -16.51 -30.94 -28.25
C GLN A 2 -15.46 -31.16 -27.17
N PHE A 3 -15.17 -30.14 -26.37
CA PHE A 3 -14.21 -30.22 -25.28
C PHE A 3 -14.92 -30.66 -24.01
N GLU A 4 -14.36 -31.63 -23.29
CA GLU A 4 -14.95 -32.25 -22.12
C GLU A 4 -14.74 -31.37 -20.88
N GLY A 5 -15.81 -31.14 -20.11
CA GLY A 5 -15.74 -30.38 -18.85
C GLY A 5 -15.77 -28.86 -18.97
N GLU A 6 -15.88 -28.28 -20.18
CA GLU A 6 -15.99 -26.81 -20.35
C GLU A 6 -17.40 -26.29 -20.00
N HIS A 7 -17.48 -25.25 -19.17
CA HIS A 7 -18.71 -24.58 -18.76
C HIS A 7 -18.93 -23.27 -19.54
N LEU A 8 -19.01 -23.35 -20.87
CA LEU A 8 -18.95 -22.17 -21.74
C LEU A 8 -20.08 -21.13 -21.54
N TRP A 9 -21.26 -21.58 -21.07
CA TRP A 9 -22.46 -20.75 -20.98
C TRP A 9 -22.28 -19.51 -20.12
N ILE A 10 -21.52 -19.59 -19.01
CA ILE A 10 -21.33 -18.46 -18.09
C ILE A 10 -20.47 -17.37 -18.72
N GLY A 11 -19.43 -17.75 -19.46
CA GLY A 11 -18.58 -16.83 -20.21
C GLY A 11 -19.31 -16.21 -21.40
N THR A 12 -20.15 -16.97 -22.11
CA THR A 12 -21.02 -16.43 -23.15
C THR A 12 -22.00 -15.42 -22.59
N LEU A 13 -22.65 -15.71 -21.46
CA LEU A 13 -23.54 -14.80 -20.76
C LEU A 13 -22.80 -13.52 -20.33
N GLY A 14 -21.63 -13.68 -19.71
CA GLY A 14 -20.79 -12.56 -19.29
C GLY A 14 -20.40 -11.67 -20.45
N HIS A 15 -19.90 -12.25 -21.55
CA HIS A 15 -19.51 -11.48 -22.74
C HIS A 15 -20.70 -10.78 -23.39
N PHE A 16 -21.88 -11.43 -23.46
CA PHE A 16 -23.10 -10.81 -23.94
C PHE A 16 -23.47 -9.56 -23.13
N PHE A 17 -23.38 -9.62 -21.80
CA PHE A 17 -23.64 -8.46 -20.95
C PHE A 17 -22.56 -7.37 -21.05
N ILE A 18 -21.31 -7.69 -21.40
CA ILE A 18 -20.31 -6.67 -21.76
C ILE A 18 -20.77 -5.88 -23.00
N LEU A 19 -21.29 -6.56 -24.03
CA LEU A 19 -21.81 -5.89 -25.22
C LEU A 19 -23.05 -5.03 -24.91
N ILE A 20 -23.96 -5.52 -24.06
CA ILE A 20 -25.09 -4.72 -23.57
C ILE A 20 -24.59 -3.49 -22.83
N ALA A 21 -23.63 -3.63 -21.91
CA ALA A 21 -23.08 -2.51 -21.16
C ALA A 21 -22.49 -1.45 -22.08
N PHE A 22 -21.74 -1.87 -23.11
CA PHE A 22 -21.20 -0.96 -24.11
C PHE A 22 -22.30 -0.21 -24.89
N ILE A 23 -23.25 -0.94 -25.49
CA ILE A 23 -24.32 -0.32 -26.29
C ILE A 23 -25.15 0.62 -25.42
N ALA A 24 -25.51 0.19 -24.21
CA ALA A 24 -26.27 0.97 -23.26
C ALA A 24 -25.53 2.24 -22.82
N SER A 25 -24.21 2.16 -22.58
CA SER A 25 -23.39 3.33 -22.26
C SER A 25 -23.33 4.34 -23.42
N LEU A 26 -23.27 3.86 -24.66
CA LEU A 26 -23.27 4.70 -25.86
C LEU A 26 -24.62 5.40 -26.04
N LEU A 27 -25.72 4.67 -25.90
CA LEU A 27 -27.07 5.23 -25.96
C LEU A 27 -27.30 6.25 -24.84
N ALA A 28 -26.85 5.96 -23.61
CA ALA A 28 -26.92 6.90 -22.48
C ALA A 28 -26.13 8.17 -22.77
N SER A 29 -24.90 8.05 -23.28
CA SER A 29 -24.05 9.17 -23.68
C SER A 29 -24.72 10.08 -24.71
N ILE A 30 -25.22 9.49 -25.80
CA ILE A 30 -25.91 10.24 -26.87
C ILE A 30 -27.18 10.91 -26.32
N ALA A 31 -28.01 10.17 -25.58
CA ALA A 31 -29.27 10.68 -25.06
C ALA A 31 -29.08 11.82 -24.03
N TYR A 32 -28.13 11.69 -23.10
CA TYR A 32 -27.79 12.77 -22.16
C TYR A 32 -27.20 13.98 -22.89
N PHE A 33 -26.35 13.77 -23.90
CA PHE A 33 -25.78 14.85 -24.69
C PHE A 33 -26.86 15.63 -25.45
N ILE A 34 -27.80 14.93 -26.09
CA ILE A 34 -28.95 15.57 -26.76
C ILE A 34 -29.79 16.33 -25.72
N ALA A 35 -30.14 15.69 -24.60
CA ALA A 35 -30.92 16.33 -23.53
C ALA A 35 -30.27 17.61 -22.99
N SER A 36 -28.94 17.65 -22.87
CA SER A 36 -28.20 18.82 -22.38
C SER A 36 -28.22 20.02 -23.34
N ARG A 37 -28.63 19.82 -24.60
CA ARG A 37 -28.72 20.88 -25.62
C ARG A 37 -30.15 21.31 -25.95
N LYS A 38 -31.17 20.68 -25.36
CA LYS A 38 -32.57 21.02 -25.60
C LYS A 38 -33.11 22.00 -24.56
N ASN A 39 -33.73 23.07 -25.04
CA ASN A 39 -34.40 24.08 -24.22
C ASN A 39 -35.87 23.70 -23.93
N ASP A 40 -36.53 23.03 -24.88
CA ASP A 40 -37.88 22.51 -24.68
C ASP A 40 -37.89 21.45 -23.57
N ALA A 41 -38.70 21.69 -22.54
CA ALA A 41 -38.75 20.84 -21.36
C ALA A 41 -39.28 19.43 -21.68
N ALA A 42 -40.34 19.30 -22.49
CA ALA A 42 -40.94 18.00 -22.81
C ALA A 42 -39.96 17.14 -23.61
N VAL A 43 -39.30 17.72 -24.62
CA VAL A 43 -38.27 17.04 -25.41
C VAL A 43 -37.09 16.65 -24.53
N LYS A 44 -36.60 17.57 -23.69
CA LYS A 44 -35.50 17.31 -22.75
C LYS A 44 -35.82 16.14 -21.81
N TYR A 45 -37.00 16.12 -21.18
CA TYR A 45 -37.39 15.04 -20.27
C TYR A 45 -37.54 13.70 -20.97
N SER A 46 -38.02 13.68 -22.22
CA SER A 46 -38.07 12.46 -23.03
C SER A 46 -36.66 11.86 -23.25
N TRP A 47 -35.69 12.68 -23.64
CA TRP A 47 -34.30 12.23 -23.80
C TRP A 47 -33.65 11.82 -22.48
N ILE A 48 -33.91 12.52 -21.37
CA ILE A 48 -33.45 12.10 -20.04
C ILE A 48 -34.03 10.73 -19.68
N ARG A 49 -35.28 10.43 -20.04
CA ARG A 49 -35.89 9.13 -19.78
C ARG A 49 -35.14 8.02 -20.51
N TYR A 50 -34.88 8.17 -21.80
CA TYR A 50 -34.08 7.21 -22.57
C TYR A 50 -32.67 7.06 -21.98
N ALA A 51 -32.03 8.18 -21.62
CA ALA A 51 -30.69 8.17 -21.06
C ALA A 51 -30.63 7.42 -19.72
N ARG A 52 -31.61 7.63 -18.83
CA ARG A 52 -31.74 6.90 -17.55
C ARG A 52 -31.98 5.42 -17.77
N ILE A 53 -32.90 5.04 -18.66
CA ILE A 53 -33.17 3.62 -18.97
C ILE A 53 -31.90 2.93 -19.44
N SER A 54 -31.21 3.52 -20.43
CA SER A 54 -29.93 2.98 -20.92
C SER A 54 -28.88 2.92 -19.82
N PHE A 55 -28.75 3.94 -18.98
CA PHE A 55 -27.81 3.93 -17.87
C PHE A 55 -28.12 2.82 -16.83
N PHE A 56 -29.39 2.59 -16.49
CA PHE A 56 -29.78 1.51 -15.58
C PHE A 56 -29.59 0.13 -16.20
N ILE A 57 -29.85 -0.04 -17.50
CA ILE A 57 -29.52 -1.27 -18.24
C ILE A 57 -28.01 -1.53 -18.17
N GLN A 58 -27.19 -0.50 -18.37
CA GLN A 58 -25.74 -0.61 -18.22
C GLN A 58 -25.37 -1.06 -16.79
N CYS A 59 -25.94 -0.44 -15.75
CA CYS A 59 -25.64 -0.80 -14.37
C CYS A 59 -25.97 -2.29 -14.09
N ALA A 60 -27.12 -2.78 -14.54
CA ALA A 60 -27.51 -4.18 -14.39
C ALA A 60 -26.56 -5.12 -15.15
N ALA A 61 -26.17 -4.74 -16.37
CA ALA A 61 -25.24 -5.51 -17.18
C ALA A 61 -23.86 -5.63 -16.51
N VAL A 62 -23.32 -4.52 -15.99
CA VAL A 62 -22.03 -4.48 -15.29
C VAL A 62 -22.02 -5.34 -14.03
N ILE A 63 -23.08 -5.31 -13.23
CA ILE A 63 -23.22 -6.18 -12.04
C ILE A 63 -23.28 -7.65 -12.45
N THR A 64 -23.96 -7.96 -13.56
CA THR A 64 -24.05 -9.33 -14.09
C THR A 64 -22.67 -9.82 -14.55
N VAL A 65 -21.90 -8.98 -15.27
CA VAL A 65 -20.52 -9.29 -15.66
C VAL A 65 -19.65 -9.62 -14.44
N PHE A 66 -19.72 -8.79 -13.39
CA PHE A 66 -19.01 -9.04 -12.14
C PHE A 66 -19.41 -10.38 -11.50
N GLY A 67 -20.71 -10.67 -11.44
CA GLY A 67 -21.23 -11.95 -10.93
C GLY A 67 -20.72 -13.16 -11.72
N CYS A 68 -20.67 -13.06 -13.06
CA CYS A 68 -20.12 -14.12 -13.91
C CYS A 68 -18.63 -14.37 -13.64
N ILE A 69 -17.82 -13.33 -13.55
CA ILE A 69 -16.38 -13.46 -13.25
C ILE A 69 -16.18 -14.07 -11.86
N PHE A 70 -16.91 -13.57 -10.85
CA PHE A 70 -16.83 -14.12 -9.51
C PHE A 70 -17.22 -15.60 -9.46
N TYR A 71 -18.28 -15.99 -10.16
CA TYR A 71 -18.70 -17.40 -10.26
C TYR A 71 -17.64 -18.28 -10.93
N ILE A 72 -17.02 -17.81 -12.02
CA ILE A 72 -15.91 -18.50 -12.70
C ILE A 72 -14.72 -18.69 -11.76
N CYS A 73 -14.32 -17.63 -11.04
CA CYS A 73 -13.19 -17.66 -10.10
C CYS A 73 -13.47 -18.55 -8.89
N ALA A 74 -14.65 -18.47 -8.28
CA ALA A 74 -15.02 -19.23 -7.09
C ALA A 74 -15.13 -20.74 -7.35
N ASN A 75 -15.46 -21.14 -8.57
CA ASN A 75 -15.52 -22.56 -8.97
C ASN A 75 -14.23 -23.05 -9.64
N HIS A 76 -13.21 -22.20 -9.77
CA HIS A 76 -11.95 -22.52 -10.45
C HIS A 76 -12.14 -23.10 -11.86
N TYR A 77 -12.98 -22.45 -12.68
CA TYR A 77 -13.19 -22.87 -14.08
C TYR A 77 -11.98 -22.48 -14.95
N LEU A 78 -10.97 -23.36 -14.96
CA LEU A 78 -9.65 -23.16 -15.59
C LEU A 78 -9.69 -23.14 -17.12
N GLU A 79 -10.83 -23.46 -17.74
CA GLU A 79 -11.09 -23.20 -19.16
C GLU A 79 -11.08 -21.70 -19.48
N TYR A 80 -11.34 -20.84 -18.49
CA TYR A 80 -11.22 -19.39 -18.63
C TYR A 80 -9.82 -18.93 -18.21
N LEU A 81 -9.17 -18.16 -19.09
CA LEU A 81 -7.81 -17.69 -18.86
C LEU A 81 -7.70 -16.87 -17.56
N TYR A 82 -8.77 -16.14 -17.25
CA TYR A 82 -8.87 -15.34 -16.05
C TYR A 82 -8.74 -16.19 -14.77
N ALA A 83 -9.56 -17.24 -14.62
CA ALA A 83 -9.46 -18.15 -13.48
C ALA A 83 -8.12 -18.89 -13.47
N TYR A 84 -7.65 -19.35 -14.64
CA TYR A 84 -6.36 -20.02 -14.76
C TYR A 84 -5.18 -19.14 -14.28
N LYS A 85 -5.16 -17.85 -14.60
CA LYS A 85 -4.07 -16.94 -14.21
C LYS A 85 -4.15 -16.47 -12.76
N HIS A 86 -5.35 -16.25 -12.23
CA HIS A 86 -5.51 -15.46 -11.01
C HIS A 86 -6.06 -16.26 -9.81
N THR A 87 -6.48 -17.51 -10.01
CA THR A 87 -7.01 -18.37 -8.92
C THR A 87 -6.21 -19.65 -8.78
N SER A 88 -6.21 -20.22 -7.58
CA SER A 88 -5.68 -21.55 -7.28
C SER A 88 -6.53 -22.18 -6.17
N LYS A 89 -6.51 -23.51 -6.04
CA LYS A 89 -7.29 -24.24 -5.02
C LYS A 89 -6.84 -23.95 -3.58
N GLU A 90 -5.59 -23.53 -3.41
CA GLU A 90 -5.04 -23.12 -2.11
C GLU A 90 -5.38 -21.68 -1.72
N LEU A 91 -5.93 -20.88 -2.65
CA LEU A 91 -6.19 -19.46 -2.42
C LEU A 91 -7.30 -19.28 -1.37
N GLU A 92 -7.00 -18.54 -0.30
CA GLU A 92 -8.00 -18.22 0.72
C GLU A 92 -9.20 -17.47 0.14
N PHE A 93 -10.41 -17.77 0.63
CA PHE A 93 -11.65 -17.18 0.13
C PHE A 93 -11.65 -15.64 0.11
N LYS A 94 -11.01 -15.01 1.10
CA LYS A 94 -10.88 -13.54 1.18
C LYS A 94 -10.17 -12.91 -0.03
N TYR A 95 -9.29 -13.67 -0.71
CA TYR A 95 -8.55 -13.22 -1.88
C TYR A 95 -9.25 -13.51 -3.21
N LEU A 96 -10.34 -14.28 -3.22
CA LEU A 96 -11.14 -14.52 -4.44
C LEU A 96 -11.77 -13.23 -4.97
N LEU A 97 -12.13 -12.31 -4.09
CA LEU A 97 -12.61 -10.99 -4.53
C LEU A 97 -11.43 -10.15 -5.07
N ALA A 98 -10.27 -10.31 -4.45
CA ALA A 98 -9.06 -9.57 -4.79
C ALA A 98 -8.50 -9.95 -6.17
N CYS A 99 -8.64 -11.20 -6.58
CA CYS A 99 -8.24 -11.67 -7.90
C CYS A 99 -9.04 -11.01 -9.05
N ILE A 100 -10.20 -10.41 -8.75
CA ILE A 100 -11.00 -9.68 -9.75
C ILE A 100 -10.37 -8.33 -10.07
N TRP A 101 -9.89 -7.55 -9.09
CA TRP A 101 -9.34 -6.22 -9.39
C TRP A 101 -7.82 -6.17 -9.48
N GLU A 102 -7.15 -7.29 -9.24
CA GLU A 102 -5.73 -7.45 -9.57
C GLU A 102 -5.48 -7.33 -11.08
N ASP A 103 -6.28 -8.02 -11.90
CA ASP A 103 -6.16 -7.95 -13.35
C ASP A 103 -6.59 -6.58 -13.91
N GLN A 104 -6.05 -6.24 -15.08
CA GLN A 104 -6.40 -5.04 -15.81
C GLN A 104 -7.88 -4.98 -16.18
N SER A 105 -8.46 -6.03 -16.77
CA SER A 105 -9.86 -6.03 -17.21
C SER A 105 -10.81 -5.89 -16.03
N GLY A 106 -10.54 -6.57 -14.92
CA GLY A 106 -11.37 -6.46 -13.73
C GLY A 106 -11.16 -5.16 -12.95
N SER A 107 -9.98 -4.52 -13.02
CA SER A 107 -9.80 -3.16 -12.49
C SER A 107 -10.60 -2.09 -13.27
N PHE A 108 -10.71 -2.23 -14.60
CA PHE A 108 -11.59 -1.37 -15.42
C PHE A 108 -13.07 -1.64 -15.13
N LEU A 109 -13.44 -2.90 -14.86
CA LEU A 109 -14.78 -3.25 -14.39
C LEU A 109 -15.08 -2.62 -13.03
N LEU A 110 -14.15 -2.66 -12.08
CA LEU A 110 -14.29 -2.02 -10.77
C LEU A 110 -14.50 -0.50 -10.90
N TRP A 111 -13.73 0.16 -11.77
CA TRP A 111 -13.94 1.58 -12.09
C TRP A 111 -15.34 1.83 -12.66
N THR A 112 -15.77 0.99 -13.60
CA THR A 112 -17.09 1.05 -14.23
C THR A 112 -18.21 0.92 -13.19
N ILE A 113 -18.08 -0.01 -12.24
CA ILE A 113 -19.02 -0.19 -11.12
C ILE A 113 -19.10 1.09 -10.28
N TRP A 114 -17.97 1.71 -9.93
CA TRP A 114 -18.00 2.95 -9.16
C TRP A 114 -18.64 4.12 -9.90
N HIS A 115 -18.40 4.26 -11.20
CA HIS A 115 -19.12 5.23 -12.02
C HIS A 115 -20.63 4.91 -12.10
N CYS A 116 -21.04 3.64 -12.11
CA CYS A 116 -22.46 3.27 -12.00
C CYS A 116 -23.07 3.74 -10.67
N VAL A 117 -22.42 3.42 -9.55
CA VAL A 117 -22.85 3.85 -8.20
C VAL A 117 -22.94 5.36 -8.10
N LEU A 118 -21.88 6.07 -8.49
CA LEU A 118 -21.84 7.53 -8.48
C LEU A 118 -22.89 8.14 -9.43
N GLY A 119 -23.07 7.56 -10.63
CA GLY A 119 -24.07 8.01 -11.58
C GLY A 119 -25.50 7.89 -11.05
N ILE A 120 -25.84 6.81 -10.33
CA ILE A 120 -27.15 6.67 -9.66
C ILE A 120 -27.34 7.77 -8.62
N ILE A 121 -26.30 8.08 -7.83
CA ILE A 121 -26.33 9.18 -6.85
C ILE A 121 -26.54 10.52 -7.58
N LEU A 122 -25.82 10.76 -8.67
CA LEU A 122 -25.89 12.01 -9.44
C LEU A 122 -27.26 12.21 -10.10
N ILE A 123 -27.85 11.17 -10.69
CA ILE A 123 -29.21 11.20 -11.25
C ILE A 123 -30.23 11.63 -10.18
N LYS A 124 -30.07 11.13 -8.94
CA LYS A 124 -30.98 11.48 -7.82
C LYS A 124 -30.75 12.88 -7.25
N LYS A 125 -29.53 13.42 -7.33
CA LYS A 125 -29.12 14.62 -6.56
C LYS A 125 -28.86 15.87 -7.39
N THR A 126 -28.50 15.75 -8.66
CA THR A 126 -27.98 16.88 -9.46
C THR A 126 -29.07 17.69 -10.20
N LYS A 127 -30.30 17.17 -10.29
CA LYS A 127 -31.49 17.87 -10.83
C LYS A 127 -31.21 18.47 -12.22
N GLU A 128 -31.20 19.80 -12.34
CA GLU A 128 -30.96 20.52 -13.59
C GLU A 128 -29.58 20.25 -14.22
N TRP A 129 -28.60 19.85 -13.40
CA TRP A 129 -27.24 19.51 -13.83
C TRP A 129 -27.11 18.07 -14.34
N GLU A 130 -28.15 17.24 -14.18
CA GLU A 130 -28.11 15.82 -14.51
C GLU A 130 -27.66 15.58 -15.95
N ALA A 131 -28.35 16.18 -16.94
CA ALA A 131 -28.06 15.93 -18.34
C ALA A 131 -26.60 16.24 -18.75
N PRO A 132 -26.06 17.46 -18.49
CA PRO A 132 -24.67 17.75 -18.87
C PRO A 132 -23.63 17.00 -18.02
N VAL A 133 -23.88 16.74 -16.73
CA VAL A 133 -22.95 15.97 -15.88
C VAL A 133 -22.91 14.50 -16.29
N MET A 134 -24.08 13.88 -16.48
CA MET A 134 -24.19 12.47 -16.86
C MET A 134 -23.76 12.21 -18.30
N THR A 135 -23.74 13.22 -19.18
CA THR A 135 -23.09 13.12 -20.49
C THR A 135 -21.63 12.69 -20.31
N VAL A 136 -20.89 13.39 -19.45
CA VAL A 136 -19.47 13.13 -19.22
C VAL A 136 -19.23 11.76 -18.58
N VAL A 137 -20.02 11.42 -17.56
CA VAL A 137 -19.95 10.11 -16.90
C VAL A 137 -20.23 8.98 -17.90
N SER A 138 -21.25 9.14 -18.75
CA SER A 138 -21.62 8.14 -19.75
C SER A 138 -20.59 8.01 -20.88
N VAL A 139 -19.93 9.11 -21.29
CA VAL A 139 -18.80 9.03 -22.24
C VAL A 139 -17.64 8.24 -21.63
N ALA A 140 -17.29 8.46 -20.37
CA ALA A 140 -16.22 7.69 -19.72
C ALA A 140 -16.58 6.19 -19.65
N GLN A 141 -17.85 5.89 -19.39
CA GLN A 141 -18.39 4.52 -19.39
C GLN A 141 -18.26 3.82 -20.75
N VAL A 142 -18.40 4.55 -21.86
CA VAL A 142 -18.15 4.01 -23.22
C VAL A 142 -16.71 3.52 -23.35
N PHE A 143 -15.73 4.34 -22.95
CA PHE A 143 -14.32 3.97 -23.02
C PHE A 143 -13.98 2.77 -22.12
N LEU A 144 -14.46 2.78 -20.87
CA LEU A 144 -14.23 1.66 -19.95
C LEU A 144 -14.87 0.36 -20.45
N SER A 145 -16.07 0.44 -21.04
CA SER A 145 -16.74 -0.73 -21.64
C SER A 145 -15.98 -1.23 -22.88
N MET A 146 -15.40 -0.34 -23.70
CA MET A 146 -14.51 -0.73 -24.80
C MET A 146 -13.26 -1.46 -24.31
N MET A 147 -12.69 -1.07 -23.17
CA MET A 147 -11.49 -1.70 -22.61
C MET A 147 -11.72 -3.15 -22.17
N ILE A 148 -12.93 -3.51 -21.75
CA ILE A 148 -13.25 -4.89 -21.32
C ILE A 148 -13.94 -5.72 -22.42
N MET A 149 -14.12 -5.15 -23.62
CA MET A 149 -14.95 -5.74 -24.67
C MET A 149 -14.37 -7.03 -25.27
N GLY A 150 -13.10 -7.01 -25.69
CA GLY A 150 -12.41 -8.15 -26.28
C GLY A 150 -12.90 -8.58 -27.67
N LEU A 151 -13.38 -7.65 -28.51
CA LEU A 151 -13.84 -7.96 -29.88
C LEU A 151 -12.71 -7.85 -30.91
N TYR A 152 -12.69 -8.72 -31.90
CA TYR A 152 -11.79 -8.61 -33.05
C TYR A 152 -12.47 -7.84 -34.17
N ILE A 153 -11.93 -6.67 -34.53
CA ILE A 153 -12.40 -5.84 -35.65
C ILE A 153 -11.24 -5.68 -36.64
N PHE A 154 -11.43 -6.10 -37.88
CA PHE A 154 -10.41 -6.07 -38.94
C PHE A 154 -9.05 -6.67 -38.51
N GLY A 155 -9.10 -7.80 -37.79
CA GLY A 155 -7.90 -8.48 -37.29
C GLY A 155 -7.25 -7.85 -36.04
N THR A 156 -7.80 -6.76 -35.50
CA THR A 156 -7.31 -6.10 -34.27
C THR A 156 -8.25 -6.37 -33.10
N LYS A 157 -7.70 -6.85 -31.98
CA LYS A 157 -8.45 -7.08 -30.72
C LYS A 157 -8.67 -5.75 -29.98
N ILE A 158 -9.93 -5.33 -29.85
CA ILE A 158 -10.37 -4.15 -29.10
C ILE A 158 -10.75 -4.58 -27.68
N GLY A 159 -10.01 -4.08 -26.70
CA GLY A 159 -10.18 -4.43 -25.30
C GLY A 159 -9.71 -5.83 -24.95
N ASN A 160 -9.77 -6.17 -23.66
CA ASN A 160 -9.44 -7.50 -23.16
C ASN A 160 -10.62 -8.05 -22.35
N SER A 161 -11.29 -9.06 -22.90
CA SER A 161 -12.45 -9.70 -22.26
C SER A 161 -11.97 -10.66 -21.17
N PRO A 162 -12.55 -10.60 -19.95
CA PRO A 162 -12.25 -11.57 -18.89
C PRO A 162 -12.79 -12.97 -19.18
N PHE A 163 -13.58 -13.15 -20.24
CA PHE A 163 -14.23 -14.41 -20.60
C PHE A 163 -13.52 -15.16 -21.73
N VAL A 164 -12.28 -14.78 -22.07
CA VAL A 164 -11.48 -15.52 -23.06
C VAL A 164 -11.08 -16.90 -22.53
N LEU A 165 -11.07 -17.90 -23.42
CA LEU A 165 -10.72 -19.26 -23.07
C LEU A 165 -9.21 -19.47 -23.07
N THR A 166 -8.70 -20.19 -22.08
CA THR A 166 -7.29 -20.55 -21.91
C THR A 166 -6.72 -21.17 -23.18
N ARG A 167 -7.46 -22.11 -23.79
CA ARG A 167 -7.06 -22.81 -25.03
C ARG A 167 -6.92 -21.92 -26.26
N ASN A 168 -7.51 -20.72 -26.25
CA ASN A 168 -7.44 -19.78 -27.38
C ASN A 168 -6.30 -18.77 -27.22
N GLU A 169 -5.77 -18.61 -26.01
CA GLU A 169 -4.80 -17.56 -25.67
C GLU A 169 -3.43 -18.13 -25.29
N ILE A 170 -3.35 -19.39 -24.86
CA ILE A 170 -2.10 -20.09 -24.58
C ILE A 170 -1.84 -21.12 -25.67
N ASN A 171 -0.70 -20.98 -26.36
CA ASN A 171 -0.24 -21.99 -27.31
C ASN A 171 0.34 -23.19 -26.56
N GLY A 172 -0.18 -24.38 -26.82
CA GLY A 172 0.34 -25.61 -26.23
C GLY A 172 -0.30 -26.86 -26.84
N PRO A 173 0.46 -27.96 -27.01
CA PRO A 173 -0.05 -29.18 -27.61
C PRO A 173 -1.20 -29.82 -26.81
N ILE A 174 -1.28 -29.54 -25.51
CA ILE A 174 -2.37 -30.02 -24.64
C ILE A 174 -3.75 -29.50 -25.09
N PHE A 175 -3.82 -28.28 -25.65
CA PHE A 175 -5.09 -27.64 -26.02
C PHE A 175 -5.67 -28.16 -27.34
N GLY A 176 -4.93 -29.01 -28.07
CA GLY A 176 -5.45 -29.78 -29.19
C GLY A 176 -6.24 -31.03 -28.77
N ARG A 177 -6.26 -31.37 -27.48
CA ARG A 177 -6.99 -32.52 -26.93
C ARG A 177 -8.36 -32.10 -26.40
N THR A 178 -9.36 -32.96 -26.58
CA THR A 178 -10.73 -32.73 -26.05
C THR A 178 -10.79 -32.78 -24.52
N ASP A 179 -9.87 -33.53 -23.89
CA ASP A 179 -9.78 -33.77 -22.44
C ASP A 179 -8.76 -32.87 -21.72
N TYR A 180 -8.32 -31.76 -22.33
CA TYR A 180 -7.18 -30.96 -21.83
C TYR A 180 -7.34 -30.48 -20.38
N LEU A 181 -8.56 -30.22 -19.90
CA LEU A 181 -8.82 -29.79 -18.52
C LEU A 181 -8.41 -30.85 -17.49
N SER A 182 -8.44 -32.15 -17.85
CA SER A 182 -7.94 -33.21 -16.97
C SER A 182 -6.44 -33.13 -16.69
N LEU A 183 -5.70 -32.47 -17.59
CA LEU A 183 -4.26 -32.24 -17.52
C LEU A 183 -3.91 -30.97 -16.72
N ILE A 184 -4.84 -30.03 -16.58
CA ILE A 184 -4.66 -28.81 -15.80
C ILE A 184 -5.12 -29.08 -14.36
N LYS A 185 -4.17 -29.29 -13.45
CA LYS A 185 -4.47 -29.66 -12.05
C LYS A 185 -4.92 -28.49 -11.18
N ASP A 186 -4.38 -27.31 -11.42
CA ASP A 186 -4.70 -26.07 -10.71
C ASP A 186 -4.35 -24.84 -11.57
N GLY A 187 -4.84 -23.67 -11.16
CA GLY A 187 -4.43 -22.39 -11.72
C GLY A 187 -3.13 -21.86 -11.11
N VAL A 188 -2.59 -20.80 -11.71
CA VAL A 188 -1.34 -20.14 -11.27
C VAL A 188 -1.51 -19.47 -9.90
N GLY A 189 -2.73 -19.02 -9.59
CA GLY A 189 -3.04 -18.29 -8.36
C GLY A 189 -2.61 -16.84 -8.37
N LEU A 190 -3.12 -16.08 -7.40
CA LEU A 190 -2.75 -14.68 -7.19
C LEU A 190 -1.24 -14.59 -6.93
N ASN A 191 -0.60 -13.54 -7.46
CA ASN A 191 0.80 -13.25 -7.15
C ASN A 191 0.98 -13.19 -5.62
N VAL A 192 2.01 -13.87 -5.13
CA VAL A 192 2.31 -13.99 -3.70
C VAL A 192 2.39 -12.63 -3.00
N LEU A 193 2.98 -11.63 -3.64
CA LEU A 193 3.08 -10.25 -3.10
C LEU A 193 1.71 -9.58 -2.91
N LEU A 194 0.69 -10.07 -3.63
CA LEU A 194 -0.68 -9.54 -3.59
C LEU A 194 -1.58 -10.35 -2.64
N ARG A 195 -1.07 -11.42 -2.02
CA ARG A 195 -1.79 -12.22 -1.01
C ARG A 195 -1.72 -11.55 0.37
N ASN A 196 -2.18 -10.31 0.42
CA ASN A 196 -2.25 -9.49 1.62
C ASN A 196 -3.66 -8.88 1.76
N TYR A 197 -4.18 -8.74 2.99
CA TYR A 197 -5.53 -8.21 3.22
C TYR A 197 -5.73 -6.82 2.63
N TRP A 198 -4.68 -6.00 2.53
CA TRP A 198 -4.74 -4.70 1.86
C TRP A 198 -5.16 -4.80 0.41
N MET A 199 -4.78 -5.86 -0.30
CA MET A 199 -5.20 -6.10 -1.68
C MET A 199 -6.72 -6.29 -1.80
N VAL A 200 -7.40 -6.68 -0.73
CA VAL A 200 -8.87 -6.83 -0.68
C VAL A 200 -9.56 -5.46 -0.55
N ILE A 201 -8.98 -4.53 0.21
CA ILE A 201 -9.67 -3.30 0.62
C ILE A 201 -9.14 -2.03 -0.06
N HIS A 202 -7.84 -1.95 -0.36
CA HIS A 202 -7.20 -0.76 -0.92
C HIS A 202 -7.67 -0.48 -2.36
N PRO A 203 -7.63 -1.42 -3.33
CA PRO A 203 -8.03 -1.12 -4.70
C PRO A 203 -9.48 -0.62 -4.80
N PRO A 204 -10.49 -1.23 -4.14
CA PRO A 204 -11.86 -0.67 -4.12
C PRO A 204 -11.94 0.79 -3.67
N VAL A 205 -11.22 1.17 -2.62
CA VAL A 205 -11.22 2.55 -2.10
C VAL A 205 -10.47 3.50 -3.04
N LEU A 206 -9.31 3.09 -3.55
CA LEU A 206 -8.52 3.89 -4.50
C LEU A 206 -9.30 4.16 -5.79
N PHE A 207 -9.92 3.12 -6.36
CA PHE A 207 -10.72 3.24 -7.58
C PHE A 207 -12.01 4.05 -7.36
N LEU A 208 -12.62 4.01 -6.17
CA LEU A 208 -13.70 4.95 -5.83
C LEU A 208 -13.18 6.39 -5.81
N GLY A 209 -11.98 6.61 -5.26
CA GLY A 209 -11.26 7.87 -5.35
C GLY A 209 -11.12 8.34 -6.80
N PHE A 210 -10.53 7.51 -7.67
CA PHE A 210 -10.34 7.79 -9.10
C PHE A 210 -11.67 8.13 -9.78
N ALA A 211 -12.66 7.25 -9.64
CA ALA A 211 -13.99 7.40 -10.22
C ALA A 211 -14.68 8.68 -9.75
N SER A 212 -14.53 9.06 -8.49
CA SER A 212 -15.20 10.25 -7.95
C SER A 212 -14.68 11.56 -8.52
N THR A 213 -13.41 11.61 -8.98
CA THR A 213 -12.82 12.84 -9.55
C THR A 213 -13.46 13.28 -10.86
N ILE A 214 -14.16 12.38 -11.56
CA ILE A 214 -14.95 12.73 -12.75
C ILE A 214 -16.08 13.71 -12.41
N VAL A 215 -16.54 13.75 -11.15
CA VAL A 215 -17.68 14.59 -10.75
C VAL A 215 -17.30 16.08 -10.77
N PRO A 216 -16.21 16.53 -10.10
CA PRO A 216 -15.65 17.87 -10.32
C PRO A 216 -15.45 18.24 -11.79
N PHE A 217 -14.85 17.35 -12.57
CA PHE A 217 -14.62 17.55 -13.99
C PHE A 217 -15.94 17.72 -14.78
N ALA A 218 -16.93 16.89 -14.51
CA ALA A 218 -18.22 16.90 -15.22
C ALA A 218 -19.04 18.15 -14.91
N PHE A 219 -18.99 18.66 -13.68
CA PHE A 219 -19.61 19.94 -13.33
C PHE A 219 -18.89 21.13 -13.97
N ALA A 220 -17.56 21.11 -14.05
CA ALA A 220 -16.79 22.10 -14.79
C ALA A 220 -17.16 22.10 -16.28
N TYR A 221 -17.21 20.92 -16.91
CA TYR A 221 -17.73 20.79 -18.28
C TYR A 221 -19.16 21.35 -18.40
N ALA A 222 -20.06 20.96 -17.51
CA ALA A 222 -21.46 21.39 -17.53
C ALA A 222 -21.60 22.91 -17.40
N GLY A 223 -20.82 23.56 -16.53
CA GLY A 223 -20.84 25.01 -16.35
C GLY A 223 -20.43 25.76 -17.62
N MET A 224 -19.43 25.25 -18.36
CA MET A 224 -19.01 25.84 -19.64
C MET A 224 -20.02 25.55 -20.76
N GLN A 225 -20.51 24.30 -20.86
CA GLN A 225 -21.46 23.89 -21.90
C GLN A 225 -22.79 24.63 -21.79
N THR A 226 -23.31 24.81 -20.56
CA THR A 226 -24.54 25.57 -20.30
C THR A 226 -24.33 27.08 -20.20
N LYS A 227 -23.07 27.56 -20.29
CA LYS A 227 -22.66 28.96 -20.07
C LYS A 227 -22.99 29.52 -18.69
N ARG A 228 -23.26 28.65 -17.71
CA ARG A 228 -23.50 29.00 -16.29
C ARG A 228 -22.18 28.92 -15.53
N PHE A 229 -21.31 29.89 -15.79
CA PHE A 229 -19.88 29.78 -15.46
C PHE A 229 -19.56 29.64 -13.95
N GLY A 230 -20.39 30.20 -13.06
CA GLY A 230 -20.16 30.15 -11.61
C GLY A 230 -20.99 29.12 -10.86
N ASP A 231 -22.18 28.82 -11.38
CA ASP A 231 -23.25 28.14 -10.64
C ASP A 231 -22.89 26.71 -10.24
N TRP A 232 -22.02 26.06 -11.00
CA TRP A 232 -21.58 24.68 -10.77
C TRP A 232 -20.73 24.52 -9.51
N VAL A 233 -20.10 25.59 -9.01
CA VAL A 233 -19.16 25.53 -7.87
C VAL A 233 -19.88 25.16 -6.56
N LYS A 234 -21.08 25.71 -6.32
CA LYS A 234 -21.83 25.41 -5.10
C LYS A 234 -22.27 23.93 -5.00
N PRO A 235 -22.91 23.33 -6.02
CA PRO A 235 -23.36 21.93 -5.95
C PRO A 235 -22.21 20.92 -6.00
N VAL A 236 -21.06 21.25 -6.59
CA VAL A 236 -19.92 20.31 -6.71
C VAL A 236 -19.07 20.19 -5.45
N LEU A 237 -19.01 21.23 -4.61
CA LEU A 237 -18.11 21.30 -3.45
C LEU A 237 -18.19 20.08 -2.51
N PRO A 238 -19.37 19.52 -2.17
CA PRO A 238 -19.44 18.29 -1.38
C PRO A 238 -18.79 17.10 -2.08
N TYR A 239 -18.95 16.97 -3.40
CA TYR A 239 -18.33 15.89 -4.18
C TYR A 239 -16.82 16.08 -4.30
N ALA A 240 -16.32 17.31 -4.45
CA ALA A 240 -14.88 17.59 -4.44
C ALA A 240 -14.24 17.21 -3.09
N LEU A 241 -14.91 17.47 -1.96
CA LEU A 241 -14.47 17.06 -0.63
C LEU A 241 -14.54 15.54 -0.43
N PHE A 242 -15.59 14.90 -0.94
CA PHE A 242 -15.71 13.44 -0.97
C PHE A 242 -14.53 12.83 -1.75
N SER A 243 -14.27 13.32 -2.96
CA SER A 243 -13.15 12.88 -3.78
C SER A 243 -11.82 13.08 -3.09
N ALA A 244 -11.58 14.24 -2.47
CA ALA A 244 -10.35 14.50 -1.74
C ALA A 244 -10.15 13.55 -0.55
N ALA A 245 -11.23 13.24 0.18
CA ALA A 245 -11.18 12.33 1.33
C ALA A 245 -10.92 10.89 0.89
N VAL A 246 -11.72 10.35 -0.03
CA VAL A 246 -11.61 8.95 -0.46
C VAL A 246 -10.32 8.71 -1.24
N LEU A 247 -9.95 9.61 -2.16
CA LEU A 247 -8.69 9.48 -2.89
C LEU A 247 -7.48 9.58 -1.95
N GLY A 248 -7.50 10.51 -1.00
CA GLY A 248 -6.43 10.64 0.00
C GLY A 248 -6.31 9.41 0.90
N VAL A 249 -7.44 8.87 1.37
CA VAL A 249 -7.46 7.61 2.15
C VAL A 249 -6.97 6.45 1.28
N GLY A 250 -7.45 6.30 0.05
CA GLY A 250 -7.03 5.24 -0.87
C GLY A 250 -5.53 5.27 -1.11
N ILE A 251 -4.95 6.44 -1.40
CA ILE A 251 -3.50 6.62 -1.57
C ILE A 251 -2.74 6.16 -0.32
N MET A 252 -3.18 6.59 0.87
CA MET A 252 -2.49 6.26 2.11
C MET A 252 -2.74 4.83 2.60
N MET A 253 -3.83 4.16 2.20
CA MET A 253 -3.97 2.72 2.36
C MET A 253 -2.88 1.98 1.57
N GLY A 254 -2.52 2.47 0.37
CA GLY A 254 -1.37 1.97 -0.37
C GLY A 254 -0.07 2.18 0.40
N GLY A 255 0.13 3.37 0.97
CA GLY A 255 1.30 3.65 1.82
C GLY A 255 1.36 2.78 3.09
N LYS A 256 0.22 2.49 3.74
CA LYS A 256 0.15 1.58 4.89
C LYS A 256 0.41 0.12 4.48
N TRP A 257 -0.10 -0.31 3.33
CA TRP A 257 0.25 -1.61 2.77
C TRP A 257 1.75 -1.72 2.48
N ALA A 258 2.34 -0.71 1.84
CA ALA A 258 3.78 -0.65 1.57
C ALA A 258 4.61 -0.61 2.87
N TYR A 259 4.09 0.00 3.92
CA TYR A 259 4.67 -0.06 5.26
C TYR A 259 4.63 -1.47 5.85
N GLU A 260 3.51 -2.18 5.73
CA GLU A 260 3.34 -3.51 6.30
C GLU A 260 4.00 -4.62 5.51
N SER A 261 4.19 -4.47 4.20
CA SER A 261 4.94 -5.46 3.42
C SER A 261 6.42 -5.11 3.38
N LEU A 262 6.77 -3.81 3.38
CA LEU A 262 8.11 -3.20 3.36
C LEU A 262 9.03 -3.66 2.20
N SER A 263 8.62 -4.68 1.46
CA SER A 263 9.06 -5.14 0.14
C SER A 263 9.03 -4.05 -0.92
N PHE A 264 8.28 -2.96 -0.69
CA PHE A 264 8.03 -1.89 -1.65
C PHE A 264 8.83 -0.60 -1.41
N GLY A 265 9.60 -0.50 -0.32
CA GLY A 265 10.41 0.69 -0.07
C GLY A 265 10.07 1.49 1.20
N GLY A 266 9.17 1.00 2.06
CA GLY A 266 8.70 1.67 3.27
C GLY A 266 7.29 2.24 3.11
N TYR A 267 6.82 3.07 4.07
CA TYR A 267 5.45 3.63 4.02
C TYR A 267 5.20 4.59 2.85
N TRP A 268 6.26 5.14 2.25
CA TRP A 268 6.22 5.91 1.02
C TRP A 268 7.63 5.96 0.40
N ALA A 269 7.88 5.06 -0.54
CA ALA A 269 9.13 5.03 -1.29
C ALA A 269 9.05 5.93 -2.51
N TRP A 270 10.18 6.25 -3.14
CA TRP A 270 10.09 6.77 -4.51
C TRP A 270 9.64 5.64 -5.45
N ASP A 271 8.39 5.72 -5.90
CA ASP A 271 7.84 4.85 -6.92
C ASP A 271 7.01 5.66 -7.95
N PRO A 272 7.30 5.57 -9.25
CA PRO A 272 6.59 6.31 -10.28
C PRO A 272 5.06 6.10 -10.29
N VAL A 273 4.58 4.89 -9.95
CA VAL A 273 3.16 4.57 -9.92
C VAL A 273 2.47 5.20 -8.72
N GLU A 274 3.07 5.07 -7.52
CA GLU A 274 2.56 5.72 -6.31
C GLU A 274 2.52 7.25 -6.48
N ASN A 275 3.60 7.84 -7.00
CA ASN A 275 3.70 9.27 -7.24
C ASN A 275 2.70 9.78 -8.29
N ALA A 276 2.45 9.01 -9.35
CA ALA A 276 1.43 9.34 -10.33
C ALA A 276 0.03 9.42 -9.69
N SER A 277 -0.26 8.60 -8.67
CA SER A 277 -1.55 8.64 -7.97
C SER A 277 -1.71 9.88 -7.06
N LEU A 278 -0.61 10.43 -6.53
CA LEU A 278 -0.61 11.61 -5.65
C LEU A 278 -0.90 12.92 -6.41
N VAL A 279 -0.42 13.05 -7.64
CA VAL A 279 -0.54 14.29 -8.44
C VAL A 279 -2.00 14.74 -8.58
N PRO A 280 -2.97 13.91 -9.03
CA PRO A 280 -4.38 14.28 -9.06
C PRO A 280 -4.92 14.79 -7.74
N TRP A 281 -4.49 14.22 -6.61
CA TRP A 281 -4.94 14.66 -5.29
C TRP A 281 -4.47 16.08 -4.97
N LEU A 282 -3.20 16.42 -5.24
CA LEU A 282 -2.67 17.78 -5.05
C LEU A 282 -3.42 18.81 -5.90
N ILE A 283 -3.69 18.46 -7.17
CA ILE A 283 -4.45 19.31 -8.10
C ILE A 283 -5.90 19.47 -7.63
N LEU A 284 -6.51 18.42 -7.10
CA LEU A 284 -7.86 18.46 -6.54
C LEU A 284 -7.92 19.39 -5.31
N ILE A 285 -6.94 19.31 -4.42
CA ILE A 285 -6.85 20.21 -3.25
C ILE A 285 -6.70 21.67 -3.68
N ALA A 286 -5.88 21.96 -4.70
CA ALA A 286 -5.79 23.29 -5.31
C ALA A 286 -7.13 23.75 -5.90
N GLY A 287 -7.83 22.87 -6.62
CA GLY A 287 -9.18 23.09 -7.13
C GLY A 287 -10.19 23.40 -6.02
N LEU A 288 -10.14 22.67 -4.92
CA LEU A 288 -11.05 22.85 -3.79
C LEU A 288 -10.87 24.21 -3.13
N HIS A 289 -9.61 24.65 -2.93
CA HIS A 289 -9.30 25.94 -2.36
C HIS A 289 -9.74 27.09 -3.27
N THR A 290 -9.45 27.01 -4.58
CA THR A 290 -9.91 28.02 -5.56
C THR A 290 -11.44 28.09 -5.68
N MET A 291 -12.15 26.95 -5.59
CA MET A 291 -13.61 26.94 -5.53
C MET A 291 -14.16 27.61 -4.26
N VAL A 292 -13.49 27.43 -3.12
CA VAL A 292 -13.85 28.09 -1.86
C VAL A 292 -13.59 29.60 -1.94
N VAL A 293 -12.47 30.02 -2.54
CA VAL A 293 -12.16 31.43 -2.83
C VAL A 293 -13.26 32.04 -3.69
N TYR A 294 -13.60 31.41 -4.82
CA TYR A 294 -14.67 31.87 -5.70
C TYR A 294 -16.00 32.07 -4.97
N LYS A 295 -16.38 31.10 -4.13
CA LYS A 295 -17.62 31.20 -3.35
C LYS A 295 -17.60 32.36 -2.33
N ALA A 296 -16.43 32.73 -1.81
CA ALA A 296 -16.29 33.76 -0.79
C ALA A 296 -16.15 35.17 -1.37
N THR A 297 -15.41 35.33 -2.47
CA THR A 297 -15.02 36.65 -3.00
C THR A 297 -15.27 36.83 -4.49
N GLY A 298 -15.59 35.76 -5.23
CA GLY A 298 -15.76 35.78 -6.68
C GLY A 298 -14.46 35.63 -7.48
N HIS A 299 -13.30 35.56 -6.82
CA HIS A 299 -11.99 35.37 -7.47
C HIS A 299 -11.72 33.91 -7.86
N SER A 300 -10.66 33.66 -8.62
CA SER A 300 -10.15 32.31 -8.96
C SER A 300 -11.10 31.36 -9.72
N LEU A 301 -12.17 31.85 -10.35
CA LEU A 301 -13.09 30.99 -11.11
C LEU A 301 -12.39 30.25 -12.27
N ARG A 302 -11.55 30.96 -13.04
CA ARG A 302 -10.78 30.36 -14.15
C ARG A 302 -9.83 29.26 -13.67
N ALA A 303 -9.19 29.47 -12.52
CA ALA A 303 -8.33 28.46 -11.91
C ALA A 303 -9.14 27.25 -11.41
N SER A 304 -10.33 27.48 -10.85
CA SER A 304 -11.24 26.41 -10.41
C SER A 304 -11.62 25.50 -11.57
N TYR A 305 -11.89 26.06 -12.75
CA TYR A 305 -12.11 25.30 -13.98
C TYR A 305 -10.89 24.48 -14.39
N LEU A 306 -9.72 25.11 -14.46
CA LEU A 306 -8.48 24.45 -14.85
C LEU A 306 -8.16 23.28 -13.93
N PHE A 307 -8.22 23.47 -12.61
CA PHE A 307 -7.88 22.43 -11.65
C PHE A 307 -8.90 21.28 -11.62
N ALA A 308 -10.20 21.57 -11.79
CA ALA A 308 -11.20 20.51 -11.95
C ALA A 308 -10.95 19.66 -13.21
N ILE A 309 -10.53 20.29 -14.31
CA ILE A 309 -10.16 19.61 -15.55
C ILE A 309 -8.90 18.75 -15.35
N LEU A 310 -7.83 19.38 -14.87
CA LEU A 310 -6.53 18.73 -14.72
C LEU A 310 -6.55 17.57 -13.71
N THR A 311 -7.38 17.64 -12.66
CA THR A 311 -7.53 16.54 -11.70
C THR A 311 -7.89 15.23 -12.41
N PHE A 312 -8.95 15.23 -13.22
CA PHE A 312 -9.40 14.03 -13.93
C PHE A 312 -8.45 13.65 -15.06
N VAL A 313 -7.90 14.64 -15.80
CA VAL A 313 -6.90 14.38 -16.83
C VAL A 313 -5.67 13.68 -16.25
N PHE A 314 -5.19 14.08 -15.08
CA PHE A 314 -4.08 13.40 -14.43
C PHE A 314 -4.45 12.01 -13.91
N ILE A 315 -5.70 11.73 -13.53
CA ILE A 315 -6.14 10.34 -13.25
C ILE A 315 -6.03 9.46 -14.50
N LEU A 316 -6.47 9.97 -15.65
CA LEU A 316 -6.33 9.27 -16.93
C LEU A 316 -4.86 9.11 -17.33
N TYR A 317 -4.04 10.13 -17.07
CA TYR A 317 -2.60 10.07 -17.33
C TYR A 317 -1.89 9.07 -16.43
N SER A 318 -2.23 9.01 -15.14
CA SER A 318 -1.72 7.99 -14.21
C SER A 318 -2.15 6.58 -14.63
N THR A 319 -3.35 6.44 -15.20
CA THR A 319 -3.80 5.18 -15.82
C THR A 319 -2.95 4.82 -17.04
N PHE A 320 -2.64 5.79 -17.91
CA PHE A 320 -1.71 5.60 -19.03
C PHE A 320 -0.33 5.15 -18.55
N LEU A 321 0.24 5.81 -17.56
CA LEU A 321 1.56 5.47 -17.00
C LEU A 321 1.59 4.04 -16.43
N THR A 322 0.54 3.65 -15.71
CA THR A 322 0.48 2.37 -14.99
C THR A 322 0.07 1.18 -15.86
N ARG A 323 -0.71 1.39 -16.92
CA ARG A 323 -1.37 0.31 -17.67
C ARG A 323 -0.85 0.06 -19.08
N THR A 324 0.10 0.86 -19.57
CA THR A 324 0.66 0.72 -20.92
C THR A 324 2.00 -0.01 -20.97
N GLY A 325 2.57 -0.35 -19.81
CA GLY A 325 3.91 -0.93 -19.70
C GLY A 325 5.05 0.09 -19.79
N ILE A 326 4.77 1.38 -20.01
CA ILE A 326 5.80 2.43 -20.17
C ILE A 326 6.69 2.62 -18.93
N LEU A 327 6.20 2.22 -17.75
CA LEU A 327 6.93 2.25 -16.48
C LEU A 327 7.55 0.91 -16.09
N GLY A 328 7.47 -0.13 -16.94
CA GLY A 328 7.83 -1.51 -16.59
C GLY A 328 9.24 -1.70 -16.04
N ASP A 329 10.22 -0.94 -16.53
CA ASP A 329 11.61 -1.02 -16.07
C ASP A 329 11.92 -0.12 -14.85
N THR A 330 10.95 0.70 -14.42
CA THR A 330 11.17 1.76 -13.40
C THR A 330 10.25 1.67 -12.19
N SER A 331 9.20 0.83 -12.24
CA SER A 331 8.28 0.61 -11.12
C SER A 331 7.89 -0.84 -10.99
N VAL A 332 7.88 -1.30 -9.74
CA VAL A 332 7.43 -2.65 -9.35
C VAL A 332 5.90 -2.78 -9.35
N HIS A 333 5.18 -1.65 -9.41
CA HIS A 333 3.72 -1.59 -9.45
C HIS A 333 3.17 -1.42 -10.87
N ALA A 334 4.05 -1.31 -11.88
CA ALA A 334 3.61 -1.17 -13.26
C ALA A 334 3.03 -2.49 -13.79
N PHE A 335 1.94 -2.40 -14.54
CA PHE A 335 1.39 -3.56 -15.24
C PHE A 335 2.23 -3.88 -16.47
N THR A 336 2.29 -5.17 -16.82
CA THR A 336 2.90 -5.64 -18.07
C THR A 336 2.22 -5.03 -19.29
N GLU A 337 2.94 -4.89 -20.41
CA GLU A 337 2.41 -4.30 -21.64
C GLU A 337 1.10 -4.98 -22.09
N ALA A 338 0.02 -4.20 -22.17
CA ALA A 338 -1.33 -4.69 -22.49
C ALA A 338 -1.58 -4.87 -24.00
N GLY A 339 -0.57 -4.62 -24.83
CA GLY A 339 -0.63 -4.65 -26.29
C GLY A 339 -1.01 -3.31 -26.92
N LYS A 340 -0.60 -3.13 -28.18
CA LYS A 340 -0.75 -1.87 -28.94
C LYS A 340 -2.19 -1.36 -28.99
N ALA A 341 -3.17 -2.24 -29.19
CA ALA A 341 -4.58 -1.84 -29.29
C ALA A 341 -5.12 -1.27 -27.96
N MET A 342 -4.76 -1.86 -26.82
CA MET A 342 -5.14 -1.33 -25.51
C MET A 342 -4.48 0.02 -25.24
N ASN A 343 -3.19 0.16 -25.59
CA ASN A 343 -2.47 1.42 -25.44
C ASN A 343 -3.13 2.55 -26.24
N VAL A 344 -3.60 2.27 -27.46
CA VAL A 344 -4.36 3.22 -28.28
C VAL A 344 -5.71 3.57 -27.62
N LEU A 345 -6.43 2.61 -27.04
CA LEU A 345 -7.69 2.88 -26.33
C LEU A 345 -7.50 3.80 -25.12
N ILE A 346 -6.48 3.51 -24.29
CA ILE A 346 -6.14 4.33 -23.11
C ILE A 346 -5.72 5.74 -23.55
N LEU A 347 -4.88 5.85 -24.58
CA LEU A 347 -4.45 7.13 -25.12
C LEU A 347 -5.64 7.91 -25.71
N SER A 348 -6.56 7.24 -26.39
CA SER A 348 -7.78 7.86 -26.94
C SER A 348 -8.70 8.36 -25.83
N PHE A 349 -8.83 7.60 -24.74
CA PHE A 349 -9.59 8.01 -23.56
C PHE A 349 -9.00 9.29 -22.94
N LEU A 350 -7.67 9.30 -22.72
CA LEU A 350 -6.94 10.48 -22.25
C LEU A 350 -7.10 11.67 -23.21
N ALA A 351 -6.89 11.46 -24.52
CA ALA A 351 -6.91 12.51 -25.52
C ALA A 351 -8.29 13.15 -25.67
N VAL A 352 -9.36 12.35 -25.73
CA VAL A 352 -10.72 12.88 -25.88
C VAL A 352 -11.10 13.78 -24.70
N PHE A 353 -10.83 13.36 -23.46
CA PHE A 353 -11.14 14.17 -22.29
C PHE A 353 -10.25 15.40 -22.19
N THR A 354 -8.96 15.26 -22.48
CA THR A 354 -7.99 16.38 -22.40
C THR A 354 -8.26 17.42 -23.48
N LEU A 355 -8.28 17.03 -24.75
CA LEU A 355 -8.42 17.95 -25.87
C LEU A 355 -9.78 18.64 -25.85
N THR A 356 -10.86 17.90 -25.59
CA THR A 356 -12.21 18.49 -25.57
C THR A 356 -12.37 19.49 -24.44
N SER A 357 -11.93 19.16 -23.21
CA SER A 357 -12.10 20.04 -22.06
C SER A 357 -11.21 21.27 -22.11
N LEU A 358 -9.95 21.14 -22.56
CA LEU A 358 -9.04 22.28 -22.72
C LEU A 358 -9.47 23.18 -23.88
N THR A 359 -9.95 22.62 -25.00
CA THR A 359 -10.51 23.41 -26.09
C THR A 359 -11.75 24.16 -25.62
N LEU A 360 -12.65 23.50 -24.88
CA LEU A 360 -13.84 24.14 -24.32
C LEU A 360 -13.48 25.26 -23.34
N LEU A 361 -12.46 25.06 -22.50
CA LEU A 361 -11.93 26.09 -21.62
C LEU A 361 -11.35 27.26 -22.41
N ALA A 362 -10.52 27.01 -23.42
CA ALA A 362 -9.91 28.05 -24.25
C ALA A 362 -10.96 28.91 -24.98
N VAL A 363 -11.95 28.26 -25.60
CA VAL A 363 -13.05 28.93 -26.32
C VAL A 363 -13.92 29.78 -25.38
N ASN A 364 -14.09 29.35 -24.13
CA ASN A 364 -14.89 30.07 -23.13
C ASN A 364 -14.06 30.98 -22.22
N PHE A 365 -12.73 30.99 -22.32
CA PHE A 365 -11.85 31.65 -21.34
C PHE A 365 -12.17 33.12 -21.13
N LYS A 366 -12.41 33.85 -22.23
CA LYS A 366 -12.78 35.27 -22.23
C LYS A 366 -14.22 35.51 -21.71
N LYS A 367 -15.09 34.51 -21.79
CA LYS A 367 -16.49 34.58 -21.36
C LYS A 367 -16.65 34.24 -19.87
N ILE A 368 -15.72 33.48 -19.30
CA ILE A 368 -15.69 33.18 -17.87
C ILE A 368 -15.44 34.50 -17.11
N PRO A 369 -16.37 34.90 -16.21
CA PRO A 369 -16.22 36.11 -15.42
C PRO A 369 -14.90 36.10 -14.63
N ALA A 370 -14.17 37.21 -14.69
CA ALA A 370 -12.98 37.43 -13.88
C ALA A 370 -13.09 38.80 -13.22
N LEU A 371 -12.87 38.83 -11.91
CA LEU A 371 -12.67 40.09 -11.20
C LEU A 371 -11.27 40.60 -11.53
N HIS A 372 -11.19 41.79 -12.10
CA HIS A 372 -9.93 42.42 -12.51
C HIS A 372 -9.26 43.22 -11.39
N LYS A 373 -9.86 43.28 -10.20
CA LYS A 373 -9.26 43.90 -9.02
C LYS A 373 -8.19 42.97 -8.46
N GLU A 374 -7.00 43.48 -8.20
CA GLU A 374 -5.96 42.70 -7.53
C GLU A 374 -6.38 42.35 -6.10
N GLU A 375 -6.09 41.12 -5.70
CA GLU A 375 -6.27 40.67 -4.31
C GLU A 375 -5.21 41.33 -3.44
N THR A 376 -5.61 41.84 -2.27
CA THR A 376 -4.64 42.42 -1.33
C THR A 376 -3.83 41.32 -0.66
N THR A 377 -2.54 41.57 -0.41
CA THR A 377 -1.65 40.60 0.26
C THR A 377 -2.04 40.31 1.71
N ASN A 378 -2.89 41.15 2.32
CA ASN A 378 -3.45 40.93 3.65
C ASN A 378 -4.82 40.21 3.64
N SER A 379 -5.22 39.65 2.50
CA SER A 379 -6.45 38.87 2.35
C SER A 379 -6.21 37.37 2.46
N ARG A 380 -7.26 36.65 2.89
CA ARG A 380 -7.24 35.18 2.95
C ARG A 380 -7.20 34.55 1.55
N GLU A 381 -7.94 35.11 0.60
CA GLU A 381 -8.05 34.58 -0.76
C GLU A 381 -6.70 34.57 -1.49
N PHE A 382 -5.91 35.63 -1.34
CA PHE A 382 -4.56 35.71 -1.93
C PHE A 382 -3.68 34.53 -1.48
N TRP A 383 -3.56 34.31 -0.16
CA TRP A 383 -2.71 33.23 0.36
C TRP A 383 -3.29 31.84 0.13
N MET A 384 -4.62 31.69 0.08
CA MET A 384 -5.24 30.45 -0.37
C MET A 384 -4.92 30.15 -1.84
N PHE A 385 -4.87 31.17 -2.70
CA PHE A 385 -4.47 31.03 -4.10
C PHE A 385 -2.98 30.69 -4.23
N ILE A 386 -2.09 31.34 -3.48
CA ILE A 386 -0.65 30.99 -3.44
C ILE A 386 -0.46 29.54 -2.98
N GLY A 387 -1.13 29.09 -1.92
CA GLY A 387 -1.07 27.69 -1.49
C GLY A 387 -1.57 26.72 -2.56
N SER A 388 -2.63 27.09 -3.29
CA SER A 388 -3.14 26.32 -4.43
C SER A 388 -2.11 26.24 -5.57
N LEU A 389 -1.40 27.34 -5.84
CA LEU A 389 -0.34 27.39 -6.85
C LEU A 389 0.86 26.53 -6.43
N VAL A 390 1.26 26.54 -5.16
CA VAL A 390 2.34 25.68 -4.65
C VAL A 390 1.97 24.20 -4.80
N PHE A 391 0.74 23.80 -4.47
CA PHE A 391 0.27 22.43 -4.73
C PHE A 391 0.27 22.07 -6.21
N PHE A 392 -0.18 22.99 -7.07
CA PHE A 392 -0.16 22.80 -8.52
C PHE A 392 1.26 22.58 -9.05
N LEU A 393 2.19 23.47 -8.70
CA LEU A 393 3.59 23.38 -9.13
C LEU A 393 4.28 22.14 -8.57
N SER A 394 3.94 21.72 -7.34
CA SER A 394 4.44 20.48 -6.75
C SER A 394 3.97 19.26 -7.54
N GLY A 395 2.69 19.23 -7.93
CA GLY A 395 2.14 18.21 -8.81
C GLY A 395 2.84 18.18 -10.17
N LEU A 396 3.10 19.34 -10.78
CA LEU A 396 3.84 19.43 -12.05
C LEU A 396 5.29 18.92 -11.92
N PHE A 397 5.97 19.25 -10.82
CA PHE A 397 7.32 18.75 -10.56
C PHE A 397 7.35 17.22 -10.40
N ILE A 398 6.42 16.66 -9.61
CA ILE A 398 6.29 15.21 -9.43
C ILE A 398 6.05 14.52 -10.78
N ILE A 399 5.05 15.00 -11.53
CA ILE A 399 4.65 14.32 -12.77
C ILE A 399 5.71 14.46 -13.85
N ALA A 400 6.40 15.59 -13.96
CA ALA A 400 7.48 15.78 -14.92
C ALA A 400 8.60 14.75 -14.72
N LYS A 401 9.02 14.53 -13.47
CA LYS A 401 10.02 13.49 -13.14
C LYS A 401 9.50 12.07 -13.36
N THR A 402 8.25 11.82 -12.97
CA THR A 402 7.59 10.52 -13.17
C THR A 402 7.46 10.18 -14.67
N SER A 403 7.42 11.20 -15.52
CA SER A 403 7.25 11.07 -16.97
C SER A 403 8.57 10.91 -17.74
N THR A 404 9.73 10.80 -17.08
CA THR A 404 11.01 10.61 -17.76
C THR A 404 11.00 9.44 -18.77
N PRO A 405 10.42 8.26 -18.46
CA PRO A 405 10.29 7.17 -19.45
C PRO A 405 9.44 7.55 -20.66
N VAL A 406 8.37 8.32 -20.47
CA VAL A 406 7.52 8.83 -21.56
C VAL A 406 8.29 9.81 -22.44
N ILE A 407 9.07 10.71 -21.84
CA ILE A 407 9.90 11.68 -22.58
C ILE A 407 10.98 10.94 -23.39
N ASN A 408 11.62 9.93 -22.78
CA ASN A 408 12.57 9.05 -23.48
C ASN A 408 11.92 8.37 -24.68
N ALA A 409 10.72 7.82 -24.53
CA ALA A 409 9.99 7.15 -25.61
C ALA A 409 9.56 8.09 -26.75
N ILE A 410 9.09 9.31 -26.43
CA ILE A 410 8.61 10.27 -27.45
C ILE A 410 9.77 10.89 -28.23
N PHE A 411 10.85 11.26 -27.54
CA PHE A 411 11.96 12.01 -28.15
C PHE A 411 13.18 11.15 -28.49
N GLY A 412 13.13 9.84 -28.24
CA GLY A 412 14.27 8.93 -28.45
C GLY A 412 15.47 9.23 -27.55
N THR A 413 15.23 9.85 -26.39
CA THR A 413 16.28 10.22 -25.43
C THR A 413 16.57 9.08 -24.45
N LYS A 414 17.72 9.13 -23.77
CA LYS A 414 18.16 8.13 -22.78
C LYS A 414 18.49 8.78 -21.45
N MET A 415 17.59 9.64 -20.95
CA MET A 415 17.78 10.27 -19.65
C MET A 415 17.68 9.21 -18.56
N ALA A 416 18.78 8.98 -17.85
CA ALA A 416 18.83 8.09 -16.71
C ALA A 416 18.23 8.76 -15.45
N PRO A 417 17.61 7.98 -14.55
CA PRO A 417 17.22 8.49 -13.24
C PRO A 417 18.46 8.93 -12.42
N PRO A 418 18.31 9.87 -11.47
CA PRO A 418 19.40 10.28 -10.58
C PRO A 418 19.94 9.10 -9.75
N GLU A 419 21.21 9.16 -9.33
CA GLU A 419 21.81 8.15 -8.43
C GLU A 419 21.10 8.05 -7.08
N ASP A 420 20.78 9.19 -6.47
CA ASP A 420 19.93 9.30 -5.27
C ASP A 420 18.57 9.88 -5.67
N VAL A 421 17.69 9.00 -6.13
CA VAL A 421 16.34 9.37 -6.60
C VAL A 421 15.51 9.99 -5.46
N GLU A 422 15.63 9.43 -4.25
CA GLU A 422 14.92 9.89 -3.06
C GLU A 422 15.30 11.33 -2.71
N PHE A 423 16.59 11.62 -2.57
CA PHE A 423 17.05 12.97 -2.21
C PHE A 423 16.75 14.00 -3.30
N SER A 424 16.85 13.61 -4.58
CA SER A 424 16.50 14.47 -5.72
C SER A 424 15.09 15.04 -5.62
N TYR A 425 14.17 14.28 -5.00
CA TYR A 425 12.79 14.68 -4.73
C TYR A 425 12.63 15.40 -3.39
N ASN A 426 13.14 14.79 -2.31
CA ASN A 426 12.95 15.27 -0.94
C ASN A 426 13.53 16.68 -0.74
N LYS A 427 14.62 17.05 -1.43
CA LYS A 427 15.16 18.41 -1.37
C LYS A 427 14.18 19.49 -1.81
N VAL A 428 13.24 19.17 -2.71
CA VAL A 428 12.19 20.10 -3.16
C VAL A 428 10.96 19.99 -2.27
N MET A 429 10.52 18.76 -1.96
CA MET A 429 9.29 18.58 -1.18
C MET A 429 9.41 19.02 0.27
N VAL A 430 10.59 18.96 0.89
CA VAL A 430 10.80 19.54 2.22
C VAL A 430 10.59 21.06 2.17
N LEU A 431 11.04 21.75 1.11
CA LEU A 431 10.77 23.18 0.94
C LEU A 431 9.29 23.48 0.72
N VAL A 432 8.60 22.63 -0.07
CA VAL A 432 7.14 22.70 -0.23
C VAL A 432 6.44 22.50 1.11
N ALA A 433 6.88 21.54 1.93
CA ALA A 433 6.32 21.28 3.26
C ALA A 433 6.50 22.47 4.20
N ILE A 434 7.65 23.18 4.15
CA ILE A 434 7.85 24.44 4.88
C ILE A 434 6.80 25.47 4.46
N ILE A 435 6.67 25.73 3.15
CA ILE A 435 5.76 26.75 2.63
C ILE A 435 4.31 26.40 2.98
N ILE A 436 3.87 25.19 2.68
CA ILE A 436 2.49 24.75 2.96
C ILE A 436 2.20 24.70 4.46
N GLY A 437 3.16 24.28 5.30
CA GLY A 437 3.04 24.30 6.75
C GLY A 437 2.77 25.71 7.27
N LEU A 438 3.59 26.68 6.86
CA LEU A 438 3.43 28.09 7.26
C LEU A 438 2.11 28.68 6.74
N LEU A 439 1.77 28.46 5.47
CA LEU A 439 0.52 28.94 4.89
C LEU A 439 -0.69 28.33 5.60
N SER A 440 -0.63 27.04 5.93
CA SER A 440 -1.69 26.34 6.65
C SER A 440 -1.87 26.85 8.08
N ALA A 441 -0.78 27.26 8.75
CA ALA A 441 -0.83 27.85 10.09
C ALA A 441 -1.47 29.25 10.08
N ILE A 442 -1.09 30.09 9.13
CA ILE A 442 -1.38 31.54 9.15
C ILE A 442 -2.70 31.88 8.45
N THR A 443 -2.98 31.27 7.29
CA THR A 443 -4.02 31.76 6.36
C THR A 443 -5.43 31.75 6.94
N GLN A 444 -5.76 30.83 7.86
CA GLN A 444 -7.10 30.80 8.48
C GLN A 444 -7.38 32.01 9.39
N TYR A 445 -6.33 32.63 9.94
CA TYR A 445 -6.44 33.83 10.77
C TYR A 445 -6.71 35.10 9.95
N LEU A 446 -6.49 35.05 8.64
CA LEU A 446 -6.85 36.11 7.72
C LEU A 446 -8.36 36.08 7.40
N LYS A 447 -8.94 37.26 7.25
CA LYS A 447 -10.30 37.46 6.73
C LYS A 447 -10.26 37.57 5.21
N TYR A 448 -11.39 37.24 4.59
CA TYR A 448 -11.57 37.52 3.17
C TYR A 448 -11.55 39.03 2.92
N LYS A 449 -11.07 39.45 1.74
CA LYS A 449 -10.91 40.84 1.27
C LYS A 449 -9.84 41.65 1.98
N THR A 450 -9.91 41.78 3.30
CA THR A 450 -8.88 42.53 4.04
C THR A 450 -8.83 42.14 5.51
N THR A 451 -7.62 42.14 6.07
CA THR A 451 -7.37 41.81 7.47
C THR A 451 -6.50 42.88 8.14
N PRO A 452 -6.93 43.48 9.26
CA PRO A 452 -6.05 44.29 10.10
C PRO A 452 -4.95 43.42 10.71
N LEU A 453 -3.69 43.67 10.33
CA LEU A 453 -2.55 42.82 10.67
C LEU A 453 -2.29 42.74 12.19
N SER A 454 -2.57 43.82 12.93
CA SER A 454 -2.40 43.89 14.39
C SER A 454 -3.19 42.82 15.13
N ASN A 455 -4.42 42.53 14.69
CA ASN A 455 -5.28 41.51 15.29
C ASN A 455 -4.82 40.09 14.95
N THR A 456 -4.31 39.87 13.74
CA THR A 456 -3.76 38.58 13.32
C THR A 456 -2.52 38.22 14.12
N ILE A 457 -1.57 39.16 14.26
CA ILE A 457 -0.32 38.95 15.01
C ILE A 457 -0.61 38.61 16.47
N LYS A 458 -1.52 39.33 17.13
CA LYS A 458 -1.92 39.04 18.52
C LYS A 458 -2.46 37.62 18.70
N LYS A 459 -3.26 37.13 17.74
CA LYS A 459 -3.84 35.77 17.80
C LYS A 459 -2.82 34.68 17.50
N LEU A 460 -1.83 34.96 16.66
CA LEU A 460 -0.78 34.00 16.29
C LEU A 460 0.40 33.98 17.28
N ALA A 461 0.61 35.03 18.07
CA ALA A 461 1.74 35.13 18.98
C ALA A 461 1.86 33.92 19.93
N ILE A 462 0.75 33.50 20.54
CA ILE A 462 0.72 32.33 21.44
C ILE A 462 1.02 31.03 20.67
N PRO A 463 0.29 30.67 19.58
CA PRO A 463 0.63 29.51 18.76
C PRO A 463 2.08 29.48 18.28
N THR A 464 2.64 30.62 17.85
CA THR A 464 4.03 30.71 17.40
C THR A 464 5.00 30.42 18.54
N LEU A 465 4.80 31.02 19.72
CA LEU A 465 5.66 30.78 20.87
C LEU A 465 5.64 29.31 21.30
N ILE A 466 4.46 28.69 21.37
CA ILE A 466 4.32 27.26 21.70
C ILE A 466 5.04 26.42 20.64
N ALA A 467 4.90 26.73 19.35
CA ALA A 467 5.56 25.99 18.28
C ALA A 467 7.09 26.09 18.35
N ILE A 468 7.64 27.28 18.65
CA ILE A 468 9.07 27.47 18.86
C ILE A 468 9.56 26.63 20.03
N VAL A 469 8.86 26.68 21.17
CA VAL A 469 9.22 25.92 22.37
C VAL A 469 9.17 24.42 22.09
N VAL A 470 8.08 23.90 21.53
CA VAL A 470 7.93 22.47 21.23
C VAL A 470 8.99 22.00 20.23
N THR A 471 9.22 22.74 19.16
CA THR A 471 10.25 22.38 18.16
C THR A 471 11.64 22.43 18.78
N GLY A 472 11.94 23.44 19.60
CA GLY A 472 13.22 23.56 20.31
C GLY A 472 13.45 22.41 21.30
N LEU A 473 12.43 22.02 22.06
CA LEU A 473 12.49 20.86 22.94
C LEU A 473 12.74 19.57 22.15
N LEU A 474 12.05 19.37 21.02
CA LEU A 474 12.31 18.22 20.15
C LEU A 474 13.73 18.24 19.60
N ALA A 475 14.24 19.40 19.16
CA ALA A 475 15.61 19.52 18.65
C ALA A 475 16.68 19.21 19.72
N ILE A 476 16.41 19.51 20.99
CA ILE A 476 17.34 19.28 22.11
C ILE A 476 17.25 17.83 22.62
N PHE A 477 16.04 17.33 22.88
CA PHE A 477 15.82 16.04 23.54
C PHE A 477 15.61 14.88 22.57
N TYR A 478 15.30 15.17 21.31
CA TYR A 478 15.06 14.17 20.26
C TYR A 478 15.64 14.63 18.91
N PRO A 479 16.96 14.90 18.84
CA PRO A 479 17.58 15.45 17.64
C PRO A 479 17.44 14.51 16.44
N PHE A 480 17.39 15.09 15.25
CA PHE A 480 17.46 14.33 14.01
C PHE A 480 18.81 13.64 13.85
N THR A 481 18.79 12.33 13.53
CA THR A 481 19.99 11.53 13.28
C THR A 481 20.32 11.40 11.78
N TYR A 482 19.59 12.10 10.91
CA TYR A 482 19.81 12.10 9.46
C TYR A 482 20.90 13.09 9.03
N TYR A 483 22.14 12.62 8.95
CA TYR A 483 23.30 13.45 8.56
C TYR A 483 23.76 13.26 7.10
N LYS A 484 23.16 12.33 6.35
CA LYS A 484 23.61 11.88 5.02
C LYS A 484 23.79 13.00 3.99
N GLN A 485 22.98 14.07 4.06
CA GLN A 485 22.90 15.14 3.05
C GLN A 485 23.43 16.50 3.55
N GLY A 486 24.19 16.51 4.66
CA GLY A 486 24.85 17.69 5.21
C GLY A 486 23.97 18.62 6.05
N ALA A 487 24.61 19.59 6.69
CA ALA A 487 23.97 20.48 7.68
C ALA A 487 22.87 21.38 7.10
N GLY A 488 22.98 21.78 5.83
CA GLY A 488 21.96 22.62 5.17
C GLY A 488 20.61 21.90 5.03
N PHE A 489 20.62 20.63 4.62
CA PHE A 489 19.40 19.83 4.52
C PHE A 489 18.84 19.50 5.91
N LEU A 490 19.71 19.20 6.89
CA LEU A 490 19.30 19.03 8.28
C LEU A 490 18.60 20.28 8.83
N GLY A 491 19.11 21.48 8.54
CA GLY A 491 18.45 22.74 8.87
C GLY A 491 17.08 22.87 8.22
N ALA A 492 16.95 22.49 6.94
CA ALA A 492 15.66 22.47 6.24
C ALA A 492 14.65 21.51 6.90
N LEU A 493 15.09 20.34 7.39
CA LEU A 493 14.23 19.40 8.12
C LEU A 493 13.70 20.01 9.42
N TYR A 494 14.52 20.72 10.19
CA TYR A 494 14.06 21.40 11.41
C TYR A 494 13.10 22.55 11.12
N ILE A 495 13.31 23.32 10.04
CA ILE A 495 12.37 24.37 9.62
C ILE A 495 11.05 23.75 9.16
N ALA A 496 11.08 22.62 8.44
CA ALA A 496 9.89 21.89 8.05
C ALA A 496 9.14 21.35 9.27
N LEU A 497 9.86 20.82 10.26
CA LEU A 497 9.30 20.35 11.52
C LEU A 497 8.62 21.49 12.28
N PHE A 498 9.29 22.66 12.38
CA PHE A 498 8.69 23.87 12.95
C PHE A 498 7.41 24.28 12.22
N ALA A 499 7.43 24.34 10.88
CA ALA A 499 6.27 24.73 10.08
C ALA A 499 5.09 23.76 10.27
N ALA A 500 5.37 22.45 10.36
CA ALA A 500 4.37 21.42 10.61
C ALA A 500 3.76 21.55 12.02
N ILE A 501 4.60 21.64 13.06
CA ILE A 501 4.17 21.81 14.46
C ILE A 501 3.39 23.12 14.65
N TYR A 502 3.89 24.22 14.06
CA TYR A 502 3.22 25.51 14.08
C TYR A 502 1.85 25.45 13.43
N SER A 503 1.70 24.71 12.32
CA SER A 503 0.39 24.49 11.71
C SER A 503 -0.55 23.66 12.57
N VAL A 504 -0.07 22.57 13.19
CA VAL A 504 -0.86 21.76 14.12
C VAL A 504 -1.42 22.63 15.26
N ILE A 505 -0.54 23.36 15.94
CA ILE A 505 -0.90 24.21 17.09
C ILE A 505 -1.80 25.37 16.65
N SER A 506 -1.51 26.00 15.51
CA SER A 506 -2.31 27.14 15.01
C SER A 506 -3.70 26.72 14.58
N ASN A 507 -3.85 25.58 13.89
CA ASN A 507 -5.14 25.07 13.48
C ASN A 507 -5.95 24.56 14.66
N ALA A 508 -5.31 23.94 15.67
CA ALA A 508 -5.94 23.65 16.94
C ALA A 508 -6.45 24.97 17.55
N SER A 509 -5.56 25.89 17.89
CA SER A 509 -5.87 27.16 18.54
C SER A 509 -6.95 27.97 17.81
N TYR A 510 -7.05 27.89 16.49
CA TYR A 510 -8.07 28.58 15.69
C TYR A 510 -9.49 28.08 15.96
N ILE A 511 -9.68 26.80 16.31
CA ILE A 511 -10.99 26.25 16.65
C ILE A 511 -11.60 26.98 17.85
N TRP A 512 -10.77 27.33 18.84
CA TRP A 512 -11.21 28.04 20.03
C TRP A 512 -11.14 29.57 19.85
N SER A 513 -10.04 30.12 19.35
CA SER A 513 -9.82 31.57 19.23
C SER A 513 -10.47 32.24 18.02
N GLY A 514 -10.68 31.49 16.93
CA GLY A 514 -11.26 31.96 15.68
C GLY A 514 -12.71 31.54 15.50
N LEU A 515 -13.01 30.26 15.75
CA LEU A 515 -14.36 29.69 15.59
C LEU A 515 -15.18 29.71 16.88
N HIS A 516 -14.63 30.17 18.01
CA HIS A 516 -15.30 30.22 19.32
C HIS A 516 -15.91 28.86 19.73
N GLY A 517 -15.17 27.76 19.48
CA GLY A 517 -15.58 26.41 19.84
C GLY A 517 -16.66 25.80 18.93
N LYS A 518 -17.02 26.43 17.81
CA LYS A 518 -18.02 25.90 16.86
C LYS A 518 -17.47 24.72 16.05
N LEU A 519 -17.40 23.54 16.67
CA LEU A 519 -16.83 22.31 16.09
C LEU A 519 -17.47 21.92 14.74
N LYS A 520 -18.78 22.15 14.56
CA LYS A 520 -19.46 21.90 13.27
C LYS A 520 -18.89 22.73 12.10
N ALA A 521 -18.26 23.87 12.40
CA ALA A 521 -17.61 24.72 11.41
C ALA A 521 -16.11 24.38 11.21
N ALA A 522 -15.53 23.55 12.10
CA ALA A 522 -14.10 23.32 12.21
C ALA A 522 -13.51 22.30 11.23
N GLY A 523 -14.32 21.70 10.35
CA GLY A 523 -13.83 20.66 9.41
C GLY A 523 -12.59 21.08 8.61
N GLY A 524 -12.51 22.34 8.18
CA GLY A 524 -11.31 22.86 7.52
C GLY A 524 -10.08 22.89 8.44
N SER A 525 -10.21 23.38 9.68
CA SER A 525 -9.12 23.42 10.66
C SER A 525 -8.66 22.02 11.07
N ILE A 526 -9.61 21.09 11.25
CA ILE A 526 -9.32 19.68 11.57
C ILE A 526 -8.58 19.00 10.41
N ALA A 527 -9.00 19.25 9.16
CA ALA A 527 -8.34 18.68 7.99
C ALA A 527 -6.86 19.11 7.90
N HIS A 528 -6.59 20.41 8.08
CA HIS A 528 -5.24 20.95 8.06
C HIS A 528 -4.40 20.48 9.26
N LEU A 529 -4.98 20.39 10.45
CA LEU A 529 -4.32 19.84 11.64
C LEU A 529 -3.87 18.40 11.39
N GLY A 530 -4.74 17.56 10.85
CA GLY A 530 -4.39 16.18 10.51
C GLY A 530 -3.31 16.10 9.44
N PHE A 531 -3.42 16.90 8.37
CA PHE A 531 -2.43 16.93 7.29
C PHE A 531 -1.04 17.32 7.79
N THR A 532 -0.92 18.34 8.64
CA THR A 532 0.39 18.78 9.16
C THR A 532 0.90 17.93 10.31
N LEU A 533 0.02 17.27 11.07
CA LEU A 533 0.41 16.22 12.00
C LEU A 533 1.02 15.03 11.26
N MET A 534 0.44 14.65 10.12
CA MET A 534 0.97 13.61 9.26
C MET A 534 2.38 13.98 8.75
N ILE A 535 2.59 15.22 8.28
CA ILE A 535 3.91 15.71 7.87
C ILE A 535 4.91 15.68 9.04
N ALA A 536 4.51 16.12 10.24
CA ALA A 536 5.38 16.06 11.42
C ALA A 536 5.78 14.62 11.74
N GLY A 537 4.83 13.68 11.68
CA GLY A 537 5.08 12.25 11.84
C GLY A 537 6.05 11.70 10.79
N MET A 538 5.89 12.09 9.52
CA MET A 538 6.80 11.69 8.43
C MET A 538 8.22 12.20 8.66
N LEU A 539 8.38 13.47 9.05
CA LEU A 539 9.69 14.07 9.33
C LEU A 539 10.38 13.36 10.51
N ILE A 540 9.67 13.13 11.61
CA ILE A 540 10.18 12.44 12.79
C ILE A 540 10.55 10.98 12.47
N SER A 541 9.64 10.25 11.83
CA SER A 541 9.82 8.82 11.56
C SER A 541 10.92 8.55 10.54
N ALA A 542 10.93 9.29 9.43
CA ALA A 542 11.97 9.13 8.40
C ALA A 542 13.31 9.71 8.84
N GLY A 543 13.30 10.83 9.58
CA GLY A 543 14.53 11.48 10.05
C GLY A 543 15.30 10.68 11.11
N ASN A 544 14.61 9.84 11.89
CA ASN A 544 15.18 9.05 12.98
C ASN A 544 15.02 7.54 12.82
N LYS A 545 14.72 7.06 11.60
CA LYS A 545 14.68 5.63 11.30
C LYS A 545 16.04 5.00 11.63
N GLU A 546 16.02 3.94 12.43
CA GLU A 546 17.23 3.23 12.87
C GLU A 546 17.26 1.81 12.31
N VAL A 547 18.42 1.39 11.80
CA VAL A 547 18.68 -0.01 11.43
C VAL A 547 19.32 -0.70 12.63
N ILE A 548 18.61 -1.67 13.22
CA ILE A 548 19.10 -2.37 14.43
C ILE A 548 19.81 -3.69 14.10
N SER A 549 19.65 -4.20 12.87
CA SER A 549 20.26 -5.44 12.35
C SER A 549 21.69 -5.26 11.82
N THR A 550 22.43 -4.26 12.29
CA THR A 550 23.80 -4.00 11.82
C THR A 550 24.82 -4.92 12.45
N GLU A 551 25.66 -5.55 11.63
CA GLU A 551 26.74 -6.43 12.10
C GLU A 551 28.10 -5.97 11.56
N LYS A 552 29.08 -5.79 12.46
CA LYS A 552 30.46 -5.39 12.10
C LYS A 552 31.32 -6.56 11.57
N PHE A 553 31.01 -7.80 11.96
CA PHE A 553 31.75 -9.00 11.56
C PHE A 553 30.75 -10.12 11.27
N LYS A 554 30.59 -10.51 10.00
CA LYS A 554 29.64 -11.56 9.63
C LYS A 554 30.22 -12.94 9.90
N ASP A 555 29.39 -13.85 10.43
CA ASP A 555 29.74 -15.26 10.63
C ASP A 555 30.05 -15.98 9.29
N PHE A 556 29.43 -15.54 8.18
CA PHE A 556 29.66 -16.01 6.81
C PHE A 556 29.01 -15.05 5.78
N GLU A 557 29.50 -15.04 4.54
CA GLU A 557 28.94 -14.25 3.44
C GLU A 557 27.81 -14.99 2.72
N ILE A 558 26.76 -14.26 2.32
CA ILE A 558 25.60 -14.76 1.57
C ILE A 558 25.48 -13.91 0.28
N PRO A 559 25.10 -14.50 -0.86
CA PRO A 559 24.84 -13.74 -2.09
C PRO A 559 23.84 -12.60 -1.84
N MET A 560 24.24 -11.37 -2.19
CA MET A 560 23.43 -10.17 -1.94
C MET A 560 22.27 -10.06 -2.94
N GLY A 561 21.06 -9.92 -2.40
CA GLY A 561 19.87 -9.53 -3.16
C GLY A 561 19.75 -8.02 -3.34
N ILE A 562 18.59 -7.58 -3.84
CA ILE A 562 18.20 -6.17 -3.89
C ILE A 562 17.48 -5.85 -2.58
N ASP A 563 17.87 -4.78 -1.90
CA ASP A 563 17.20 -4.30 -0.69
C ASP A 563 15.80 -3.78 -1.05
N PRO A 564 14.74 -4.34 -0.44
CA PRO A 564 13.37 -3.92 -0.71
C PRO A 564 13.10 -2.46 -0.33
N LEU A 565 13.81 -1.90 0.65
CA LEU A 565 13.64 -0.51 1.08
C LEU A 565 14.22 0.49 0.10
N THR A 566 15.46 0.27 -0.31
CA THR A 566 16.23 1.23 -1.11
C THR A 566 16.12 0.94 -2.60
N LYS A 567 15.63 -0.24 -2.99
CA LYS A 567 15.64 -0.76 -4.37
C LYS A 567 17.04 -0.76 -5.00
N GLN A 568 18.07 -0.78 -4.15
CA GLN A 568 19.49 -0.85 -4.51
C GLN A 568 20.07 -2.19 -4.06
N GLN A 569 21.31 -2.50 -4.48
CA GLN A 569 21.98 -3.69 -3.99
C GLN A 569 22.10 -3.65 -2.47
N ASP A 570 21.65 -4.71 -1.80
CA ASP A 570 21.49 -4.69 -0.35
C ASP A 570 22.83 -4.45 0.35
N VAL A 571 22.81 -3.55 1.33
CA VAL A 571 24.01 -3.25 2.11
C VAL A 571 24.20 -4.40 3.08
N ALA A 572 25.15 -5.27 2.77
CA ALA A 572 25.50 -6.42 3.56
C ALA A 572 25.59 -6.10 5.07
N ALA A 573 26.17 -4.96 5.45
CA ALA A 573 26.36 -4.54 6.84
C ALA A 573 25.06 -4.28 7.62
N GLU A 574 23.92 -4.12 6.95
CA GLU A 574 22.62 -3.88 7.56
C GLU A 574 21.81 -5.18 7.82
N ASN A 575 22.36 -6.33 7.47
CA ASN A 575 21.74 -7.64 7.67
C ASN A 575 22.46 -8.43 8.78
N ILE A 576 21.68 -9.21 9.53
CA ILE A 576 22.18 -10.10 10.57
C ILE A 576 21.79 -11.56 10.30
N ASN A 577 22.75 -12.47 10.46
CA ASN A 577 22.51 -13.91 10.40
C ASN A 577 22.15 -14.43 11.80
N LEU A 578 21.03 -15.14 11.92
CA LEU A 578 20.59 -15.82 13.14
C LEU A 578 20.62 -17.33 12.94
N ILE A 579 21.51 -18.01 13.68
CA ILE A 579 21.51 -19.47 13.79
C ILE A 579 20.38 -19.89 14.74
N ARG A 580 19.68 -20.97 14.39
CA ARG A 580 18.58 -21.50 15.20
C ARG A 580 19.02 -21.78 16.64
N GLN A 581 18.20 -21.35 17.60
CA GLN A 581 18.41 -21.47 19.05
C GLN A 581 19.67 -20.77 19.58
N VAL A 582 20.32 -19.90 18.80
CA VAL A 582 21.45 -19.08 19.23
C VAL A 582 21.00 -17.63 19.38
N ALA A 583 21.15 -17.09 20.59
CA ALA A 583 20.85 -15.69 20.85
C ALA A 583 21.96 -14.79 20.32
N LYS A 584 21.59 -13.75 19.58
CA LYS A 584 22.50 -12.75 19.02
C LYS A 584 22.02 -11.35 19.35
N LYS A 585 22.96 -10.44 19.64
CA LYS A 585 22.61 -9.06 19.96
C LYS A 585 22.24 -8.29 18.69
N MET A 586 21.11 -7.62 18.71
CA MET A 586 20.57 -6.80 17.63
C MET A 586 20.01 -5.49 18.20
N GLY A 587 20.77 -4.40 18.08
CA GLY A 587 20.45 -3.14 18.75
C GLY A 587 20.27 -3.31 20.28
N PRO A 588 19.11 -2.91 20.85
CA PRO A 588 18.84 -3.07 22.27
C PRO A 588 18.33 -4.47 22.66
N TYR A 589 18.13 -5.38 21.70
CA TYR A 589 17.54 -6.70 21.93
C TYR A 589 18.57 -7.82 21.80
N ASP A 590 18.43 -8.87 22.60
CA ASP A 590 18.95 -10.21 22.27
C ASP A 590 17.87 -10.94 21.47
N VAL A 591 18.21 -11.40 20.28
CA VAL A 591 17.26 -12.04 19.36
C VAL A 591 17.65 -13.49 19.08
N THR A 592 16.67 -14.39 19.15
CA THR A 592 16.87 -15.83 18.95
C THR A 592 15.88 -16.35 17.91
N TYR A 593 16.38 -16.98 16.85
CA TYR A 593 15.54 -17.74 15.94
C TYR A 593 15.13 -19.07 16.60
N LEU A 594 13.87 -19.18 17.02
CA LEU A 594 13.40 -20.34 17.79
C LEU A 594 13.17 -21.55 16.87
N ASN A 595 12.25 -21.39 15.94
CA ASN A 595 11.80 -22.43 15.03
C ASN A 595 11.06 -21.79 13.84
N ASP A 596 10.83 -22.62 12.84
CA ASP A 596 10.00 -22.34 11.69
C ASP A 596 8.73 -23.21 11.71
N SER A 597 7.65 -22.71 11.10
CA SER A 597 6.42 -23.47 10.86
C SER A 597 5.93 -23.31 9.43
N ALA A 598 5.29 -24.34 8.88
CA ALA A 598 4.69 -24.26 7.55
C ALA A 598 3.35 -23.51 7.60
N GLY A 599 3.10 -22.67 6.60
CA GLY A 599 1.79 -22.06 6.39
C GLY A 599 0.81 -23.03 5.73
N HIS A 600 -0.46 -22.61 5.66
CA HIS A 600 -1.51 -23.38 4.97
C HIS A 600 -1.25 -23.49 3.45
N GLU A 601 -0.57 -22.50 2.87
CA GLU A 601 -0.23 -22.45 1.44
C GLU A 601 1.13 -23.09 1.17
N THR A 602 1.24 -23.76 0.03
CA THR A 602 2.48 -24.40 -0.40
C THR A 602 3.60 -23.35 -0.55
N GLY A 603 4.75 -23.62 0.06
CA GLY A 603 5.92 -22.74 0.04
C GLY A 603 5.90 -21.63 1.10
N LYS A 604 4.79 -21.36 1.78
CA LYS A 604 4.72 -20.38 2.87
C LYS A 604 5.34 -20.96 4.15
N ARG A 605 6.22 -20.20 4.80
CA ARG A 605 6.82 -20.54 6.09
C ARG A 605 6.89 -19.33 7.01
N PHE A 606 6.58 -19.53 8.29
CA PHE A 606 6.75 -18.52 9.35
C PHE A 606 8.05 -18.79 10.11
N TYR A 607 8.77 -17.74 10.46
CA TYR A 607 10.00 -17.81 11.25
C TYR A 607 9.78 -17.14 12.59
N HIS A 608 9.80 -17.90 13.69
CA HIS A 608 9.53 -17.37 15.02
C HIS A 608 10.81 -16.84 15.67
N LEU A 609 10.85 -15.54 15.88
CA LEU A 609 11.99 -14.78 16.38
C LEU A 609 11.67 -14.20 17.75
N LEU A 610 12.37 -14.66 18.78
CA LEU A 610 12.23 -14.17 20.14
C LEU A 610 13.10 -12.94 20.35
N PHE A 611 12.48 -11.81 20.68
CA PHE A 611 13.16 -10.58 21.09
C PHE A 611 13.14 -10.48 22.61
N GLN A 612 14.30 -10.16 23.20
CA GLN A 612 14.43 -9.93 24.64
C GLN A 612 15.26 -8.69 24.90
N GLN A 613 14.66 -7.68 25.53
CA GLN A 613 15.42 -6.55 26.05
C GLN A 613 15.86 -6.89 27.48
N LYS A 614 17.17 -6.84 27.75
CA LYS A 614 17.73 -7.12 29.07
C LYS A 614 18.34 -5.86 29.68
N ASP A 615 18.14 -5.70 30.98
CA ASP A 615 18.80 -4.66 31.75
C ASP A 615 20.33 -4.86 31.68
N PRO A 616 21.11 -3.84 31.29
CA PRO A 616 22.56 -3.98 31.14
C PRO A 616 23.28 -4.42 32.42
N ALA A 617 22.80 -3.99 33.59
CA ALA A 617 23.40 -4.20 34.90
C ALA A 617 22.90 -5.48 35.58
N THR A 618 21.58 -5.69 35.62
CA THR A 618 20.97 -6.82 36.34
C THR A 618 20.76 -8.06 35.47
N LYS A 619 20.91 -7.94 34.15
CA LYS A 619 20.60 -8.98 33.15
C LYS A 619 19.16 -9.49 33.17
N LYS A 620 18.28 -8.84 33.94
CA LYS A 620 16.85 -9.17 34.00
C LYS A 620 16.18 -8.78 32.68
N ILE A 621 15.28 -9.64 32.19
CA ILE A 621 14.47 -9.36 31.01
C ILE A 621 13.46 -8.26 31.37
N LEU A 622 13.57 -7.12 30.70
CA LEU A 622 12.65 -5.98 30.83
C LEU A 622 11.42 -6.17 29.93
N GLU A 623 11.64 -6.70 28.74
CA GLU A 623 10.61 -6.97 27.75
C GLU A 623 10.94 -8.23 26.96
N SER A 624 9.89 -8.98 26.59
CA SER A 624 10.01 -10.10 25.68
C SER A 624 8.78 -10.23 24.80
N PHE A 625 9.01 -10.42 23.50
CA PHE A 625 7.96 -10.68 22.51
C PHE A 625 8.51 -11.57 21.39
N VAL A 626 7.60 -12.18 20.63
CA VAL A 626 7.95 -13.01 19.47
C VAL A 626 7.38 -12.34 18.22
N LEU A 627 8.21 -12.17 17.20
CA LEU A 627 7.80 -11.82 15.85
C LEU A 627 7.87 -13.05 14.95
N SER A 628 6.91 -13.18 14.06
CA SER A 628 6.74 -14.33 13.17
C SER A 628 6.62 -13.90 11.70
N PRO A 629 7.64 -13.23 11.12
CA PRO A 629 7.62 -12.89 9.69
C PRO A 629 7.48 -14.15 8.84
N ASP A 630 6.80 -14.03 7.70
CA ASP A 630 6.58 -15.12 6.77
C ASP A 630 7.35 -14.96 5.46
N VAL A 631 7.74 -16.08 4.88
CA VAL A 631 8.42 -16.16 3.59
C VAL A 631 7.72 -17.20 2.75
N TYR A 632 7.36 -16.80 1.54
CA TYR A 632 6.99 -17.72 0.48
C TYR A 632 8.24 -18.10 -0.30
N LEU A 633 8.66 -19.34 -0.13
CA LEU A 633 9.76 -19.95 -0.87
C LEU A 633 9.24 -20.41 -2.24
N MET A 634 9.80 -19.84 -3.30
CA MET A 634 9.48 -20.16 -4.69
C MET A 634 10.58 -21.05 -5.30
N LYS A 635 10.34 -21.57 -6.50
CA LYS A 635 11.34 -22.32 -7.26
C LYS A 635 12.57 -21.45 -7.57
N ASN A 636 13.74 -22.08 -7.73
CA ASN A 636 15.02 -21.44 -8.05
C ASN A 636 15.57 -20.46 -6.99
N ASN A 637 15.30 -20.69 -5.70
CA ASN A 637 15.73 -19.81 -4.59
C ASN A 637 15.16 -18.38 -4.63
N ASN A 638 14.12 -18.14 -5.42
CA ASN A 638 13.35 -16.91 -5.28
C ASN A 638 12.49 -16.99 -4.04
N MET A 639 12.36 -15.89 -3.32
CA MET A 639 11.51 -15.80 -2.14
C MET A 639 10.78 -14.45 -2.11
N SER A 640 9.58 -14.48 -1.56
CA SER A 640 8.81 -13.27 -1.26
C SER A 640 8.57 -13.25 0.23
N SER A 641 9.09 -12.23 0.91
CA SER A 641 9.04 -12.11 2.35
C SER A 641 8.02 -11.07 2.76
N ASN A 642 7.18 -11.43 3.71
CA ASN A 642 6.32 -10.53 4.46
C ASN A 642 6.88 -10.38 5.87
N PRO A 643 7.02 -9.15 6.35
CA PRO A 643 7.57 -8.88 7.65
C PRO A 643 6.54 -9.04 8.76
N ASP A 644 7.01 -8.99 9.99
CA ASP A 644 6.16 -8.86 11.16
C ASP A 644 6.65 -7.68 12.01
N THR A 645 5.70 -7.02 12.69
CA THR A 645 5.94 -5.75 13.37
C THR A 645 5.37 -5.77 14.78
N LYS A 646 6.20 -5.41 15.76
CA LYS A 646 5.73 -5.10 17.11
C LYS A 646 5.40 -3.61 17.16
N ASN A 647 4.10 -3.31 17.26
CA ASN A 647 3.61 -1.94 17.34
C ASN A 647 3.73 -1.38 18.76
N TYR A 648 4.22 -0.14 18.90
CA TYR A 648 4.12 0.64 20.13
C TYR A 648 3.57 2.03 19.86
N LEU A 649 3.16 2.72 20.92
CA LEU A 649 2.70 4.11 20.78
C LEU A 649 3.83 5.04 20.28
N SER A 650 5.08 4.80 20.72
CA SER A 650 6.22 5.68 20.44
C SER A 650 7.10 5.23 19.28
N HIS A 651 7.09 3.96 18.91
CA HIS A 651 7.92 3.41 17.85
C HIS A 651 7.37 2.04 17.43
N ASP A 652 7.74 1.57 16.25
CA ASP A 652 7.45 0.21 15.82
C ASP A 652 8.77 -0.54 15.59
N VAL A 653 8.84 -1.79 16.05
CA VAL A 653 9.99 -2.69 15.80
C VAL A 653 9.60 -3.63 14.68
N PHE A 654 10.23 -3.43 13.54
CA PHE A 654 9.92 -4.12 12.32
C PHE A 654 10.99 -5.18 12.01
N THR A 655 10.58 -6.37 11.56
CA THR A 655 11.51 -7.44 11.20
C THR A 655 11.13 -8.13 9.88
N TYR A 656 12.10 -8.23 8.97
CA TYR A 656 11.94 -8.82 7.65
C TYR A 656 13.02 -9.89 7.38
N ILE A 657 12.63 -11.03 6.83
CA ILE A 657 13.57 -12.08 6.43
C ILE A 657 14.14 -11.78 5.05
N SER A 658 15.42 -11.46 4.97
CA SER A 658 16.11 -11.18 3.70
C SER A 658 16.64 -12.42 3.01
N TYR A 659 16.89 -13.49 3.78
CA TYR A 659 17.26 -14.79 3.23
C TYR A 659 16.82 -15.93 4.14
N ALA A 660 16.30 -17.00 3.52
CA ALA A 660 15.97 -18.24 4.18
C ALA A 660 16.37 -19.46 3.35
N LEU A 661 16.70 -20.56 4.02
CA LEU A 661 17.09 -21.81 3.37
C LEU A 661 15.87 -22.51 2.74
N SER A 662 16.02 -22.98 1.50
CA SER A 662 15.01 -23.83 0.86
C SER A 662 15.14 -25.28 1.36
N PRO A 663 14.04 -25.91 1.83
CA PRO A 663 14.07 -27.27 2.37
C PRO A 663 14.44 -28.35 1.33
N GLU A 664 14.33 -28.04 0.03
CA GLU A 664 14.55 -29.02 -1.05
C GLU A 664 16.02 -29.29 -1.37
N ARG A 665 16.98 -28.47 -0.91
CA ARG A 665 18.35 -28.52 -1.46
C ARG A 665 19.27 -29.60 -0.89
N ASP A 666 19.14 -29.98 0.37
CA ASP A 666 20.12 -30.87 0.98
C ASP A 666 19.45 -32.08 1.63
N LYS A 667 19.68 -33.28 1.09
CA LYS A 667 19.49 -34.51 1.86
C LYS A 667 20.72 -34.67 2.74
N ASP A 668 20.52 -34.76 4.05
CA ASP A 668 21.62 -34.98 4.99
C ASP A 668 22.11 -36.41 4.84
N THR A 669 23.26 -36.59 4.21
CA THR A 669 23.90 -37.90 4.02
C THR A 669 24.69 -38.35 5.24
N ALA A 670 24.93 -37.47 6.21
CA ALA A 670 25.70 -37.81 7.39
C ALA A 670 24.94 -38.79 8.30
N SER A 671 25.68 -39.76 8.83
CA SER A 671 25.19 -40.79 9.75
C SER A 671 25.81 -40.60 11.13
N PHE A 672 25.14 -41.14 12.16
CA PHE A 672 25.68 -41.12 13.52
C PHE A 672 26.87 -42.07 13.65
N LYS A 673 27.99 -41.55 14.14
CA LYS A 673 29.14 -42.35 14.59
C LYS A 673 28.98 -42.61 16.08
N ILE A 674 28.95 -43.88 16.47
CA ILE A 674 28.80 -44.27 17.87
C ILE A 674 30.17 -44.32 18.54
N HIS A 675 30.29 -43.64 19.67
CA HIS A 675 31.46 -43.64 20.54
C HIS A 675 31.11 -44.28 21.88
N GLU A 676 31.93 -45.21 22.35
CA GLU A 676 31.80 -45.81 23.67
C GLU A 676 32.72 -45.08 24.65
N VAL A 677 32.12 -44.37 25.60
CA VAL A 677 32.82 -43.43 26.49
C VAL A 677 32.44 -43.63 27.95
N SER A 678 33.41 -43.39 28.82
CA SER A 678 33.24 -43.30 30.28
C SER A 678 33.01 -41.84 30.68
N GLU A 679 32.55 -41.62 31.91
CA GLU A 679 32.46 -40.26 32.45
C GLU A 679 33.87 -39.62 32.50
N GLY A 680 33.99 -38.40 31.96
CA GLY A 680 35.26 -37.69 31.80
C GLY A 680 35.95 -37.89 30.45
N ASP A 681 35.57 -38.90 29.66
CA ASP A 681 36.18 -39.16 28.35
C ASP A 681 35.80 -38.08 27.32
N THR A 682 36.71 -37.87 26.35
CA THR A 682 36.60 -36.83 25.33
C THR A 682 36.33 -37.44 23.95
N ILE A 683 35.37 -36.86 23.22
CA ILE A 683 35.04 -37.20 21.82
C ILE A 683 35.41 -36.00 20.94
N PHE A 684 36.21 -36.22 19.90
CA PHE A 684 36.61 -35.18 18.96
C PHE A 684 35.65 -35.11 17.76
N TYR A 685 35.41 -33.89 17.27
CA TYR A 685 34.65 -33.61 16.05
C TYR A 685 35.36 -32.51 15.24
N SER A 686 34.94 -32.24 14.00
CA SER A 686 35.71 -31.38 13.09
C SER A 686 35.97 -29.94 13.60
N LYS A 687 35.09 -29.40 14.46
CA LYS A 687 35.17 -28.03 14.99
C LYS A 687 35.48 -27.95 16.49
N GLY A 688 35.87 -29.05 17.14
CA GLY A 688 36.19 -29.02 18.58
C GLY A 688 36.21 -30.40 19.24
N PHE A 689 35.88 -30.43 20.52
CA PHE A 689 35.73 -31.67 21.29
C PHE A 689 34.55 -31.59 22.27
N MET A 690 34.05 -32.73 22.72
CA MET A 690 33.00 -32.81 23.74
C MET A 690 33.37 -33.81 24.83
N VAL A 691 32.94 -33.53 26.06
CA VAL A 691 33.24 -34.33 27.25
C VAL A 691 31.94 -34.77 27.89
N LEU A 692 31.81 -36.08 28.15
CA LEU A 692 30.71 -36.64 28.92
C LEU A 692 30.94 -36.31 30.40
N LYS A 693 30.08 -35.49 30.99
CA LYS A 693 30.14 -35.10 32.41
C LYS A 693 29.41 -36.06 33.35
N GLY A 694 28.63 -37.00 32.81
CA GLY A 694 27.92 -38.00 33.59
C GLY A 694 26.50 -38.24 33.06
N VAL A 695 25.74 -39.08 33.76
CA VAL A 695 24.37 -39.46 33.39
C VAL A 695 23.42 -39.18 34.53
N THR A 696 22.30 -38.52 34.23
CA THR A 696 21.24 -38.21 35.21
C THR A 696 20.04 -39.13 34.98
N LYS A 697 19.60 -39.81 36.04
CA LYS A 697 18.37 -40.60 36.06
C LYS A 697 17.20 -39.71 36.46
N ASN A 698 16.06 -39.84 35.78
CA ASN A 698 14.83 -39.07 35.95
C ASN A 698 15.08 -37.56 36.06
N PRO A 699 15.68 -36.95 35.02
CA PRO A 699 16.03 -35.53 35.06
C PRO A 699 14.78 -34.66 35.14
N VAL A 700 14.79 -33.65 36.00
CA VAL A 700 13.78 -32.59 35.99
C VAL A 700 14.17 -31.60 34.90
N THR A 701 13.70 -31.82 33.67
CA THR A 701 13.99 -30.93 32.53
C THR A 701 12.76 -30.66 31.69
N ASN A 702 12.51 -29.38 31.41
CA ASN A 702 11.49 -28.95 30.46
C ASN A 702 12.04 -28.73 29.05
N LYS A 703 13.33 -29.05 28.81
CA LYS A 703 14.04 -28.73 27.54
C LYS A 703 13.34 -29.31 26.31
N PHE A 704 12.77 -30.51 26.41
CA PHE A 704 12.13 -31.20 25.29
C PHE A 704 10.60 -31.08 25.30
N ASN A 705 10.01 -30.43 26.32
CA ASN A 705 8.55 -30.27 26.47
C ASN A 705 7.75 -31.59 26.43
N ILE A 706 8.37 -32.71 26.85
CA ILE A 706 7.76 -34.05 26.87
C ILE A 706 7.43 -34.41 28.33
N PRO A 707 6.16 -34.77 28.65
CA PRO A 707 5.81 -35.27 29.97
C PRO A 707 6.56 -36.58 30.26
N LEU A 708 7.26 -36.66 31.39
CA LEU A 708 7.92 -37.89 31.82
C LEU A 708 6.85 -38.88 32.31
N THR A 709 6.38 -39.74 31.42
CA THR A 709 5.40 -40.79 31.69
C THR A 709 6.02 -42.10 32.21
N GLY A 710 7.36 -42.17 32.28
CA GLY A 710 8.12 -43.32 32.77
C GLY A 710 9.60 -42.99 33.04
N PRO A 711 10.45 -44.00 33.36
CA PRO A 711 11.87 -43.78 33.66
C PRO A 711 12.63 -43.15 32.49
N ALA A 712 13.41 -42.12 32.77
CA ALA A 712 14.22 -41.41 31.78
C ALA A 712 15.68 -41.30 32.21
N VAL A 713 16.59 -41.34 31.25
CA VAL A 713 18.04 -41.25 31.50
C VAL A 713 18.66 -40.28 30.50
N THR A 714 19.37 -39.27 30.99
CA THR A 714 19.99 -38.21 30.17
C THR A 714 21.50 -38.20 30.32
N ALA A 715 22.23 -38.10 29.21
CA ALA A 715 23.68 -37.93 29.20
C ALA A 715 24.03 -36.44 29.20
N ASN A 716 24.76 -35.96 30.21
CA ASN A 716 25.19 -34.56 30.30
C ASN A 716 26.52 -34.38 29.59
N ILE A 717 26.52 -33.66 28.46
CA ILE A 717 27.69 -33.49 27.60
C ILE A 717 28.01 -31.99 27.52
N THR A 718 29.30 -31.66 27.70
CA THR A 718 29.83 -30.31 27.46
C THR A 718 30.63 -30.33 26.17
N ILE A 719 30.26 -29.49 25.21
CA ILE A 719 30.92 -29.37 23.91
C ILE A 719 31.71 -28.06 23.91
N THR A 720 32.98 -28.12 23.53
CA THR A 720 33.86 -26.95 23.41
C THR A 720 34.26 -26.78 21.95
N GLY A 721 33.88 -25.64 21.36
CA GLY A 721 34.30 -25.29 20.00
C GLY A 721 35.76 -24.82 19.93
N LYS A 722 36.31 -24.73 18.71
CA LYS A 722 37.65 -24.15 18.45
C LYS A 722 37.78 -22.69 18.92
N ASP A 723 36.67 -21.98 18.99
CA ASP A 723 36.52 -20.63 19.53
C ASP A 723 36.55 -20.59 21.08
N SER A 724 36.73 -21.74 21.73
CA SER A 724 36.65 -21.91 23.19
C SER A 724 35.27 -21.64 23.81
N VAL A 725 34.23 -21.47 22.99
CA VAL A 725 32.85 -21.33 23.48
C VAL A 725 32.32 -22.71 23.88
N GLN A 726 31.70 -22.78 25.05
CA GLN A 726 31.13 -24.02 25.58
C GLN A 726 29.61 -24.09 25.38
N TYR A 727 29.15 -25.23 24.88
CA TYR A 727 27.75 -25.57 24.69
C TYR A 727 27.41 -26.81 25.53
N LYS A 728 26.14 -26.96 25.89
CA LYS A 728 25.66 -28.13 26.65
C LYS A 728 24.68 -28.93 25.81
N ALA A 729 24.84 -30.25 25.82
CA ALA A 729 23.91 -31.20 25.24
C ALA A 729 23.50 -32.25 26.28
N SER A 730 22.25 -32.66 26.20
CA SER A 730 21.53 -33.49 27.15
C SER A 730 20.60 -34.48 26.44
N PRO A 731 21.09 -35.31 25.49
CA PRO A 731 20.25 -36.32 24.85
C PRO A 731 19.70 -37.33 25.87
N MET A 732 18.52 -37.87 25.59
CA MET A 732 17.74 -38.64 26.55
C MET A 732 17.25 -39.96 25.98
N ILE A 733 17.18 -40.98 26.82
CA ILE A 733 16.41 -42.20 26.60
C ILE A 733 15.23 -42.18 27.57
N LEU A 734 14.01 -42.26 27.03
CA LEU A 734 12.77 -42.36 27.77
C LEU A 734 12.18 -43.75 27.57
N ILE A 735 11.70 -44.38 28.65
CA ILE A 735 10.96 -45.65 28.57
C ILE A 735 9.50 -45.36 28.92
N ASP A 736 8.60 -45.57 27.97
CA ASP A 736 7.16 -45.41 28.13
C ASP A 736 6.41 -46.73 27.87
N SER A 737 5.08 -46.69 27.88
CA SER A 737 4.21 -47.86 27.67
C SER A 737 4.32 -48.46 26.26
N ILE A 738 4.93 -47.76 25.31
CA ILE A 738 5.05 -48.15 23.89
C ILE A 738 6.49 -48.64 23.60
N GLY A 739 7.50 -48.24 24.39
CA GLY A 739 8.83 -48.81 24.34
C GLY A 739 9.94 -47.84 24.77
N ILE A 740 11.14 -48.04 24.20
CA ILE A 740 12.31 -47.18 24.40
C ILE A 740 12.30 -46.08 23.33
N ASN A 741 12.09 -44.84 23.75
CA ASN A 741 12.15 -43.64 22.91
C ASN A 741 13.48 -42.91 23.12
N GLN A 742 14.24 -42.71 22.05
CA GLN A 742 15.48 -41.93 22.06
C GLN A 742 15.19 -40.50 21.59
N ILE A 743 15.57 -39.52 22.39
CA ILE A 743 15.45 -38.09 22.10
C ILE A 743 16.84 -37.54 21.88
N ASP A 744 17.12 -37.17 20.63
CA ASP A 744 18.37 -36.55 20.23
C ASP A 744 18.41 -35.09 20.69
N ASP A 745 19.61 -34.57 20.96
CA ASP A 745 19.83 -33.16 21.25
C ASP A 745 20.72 -32.53 20.18
N THR A 746 20.41 -31.31 19.79
CA THR A 746 21.06 -30.62 18.69
C THR A 746 21.75 -29.37 19.18
N VAL A 747 23.04 -29.23 18.84
CA VAL A 747 23.81 -28.01 19.08
C VAL A 747 24.00 -27.30 17.75
N TYR A 748 23.00 -26.49 17.39
CA TYR A 748 22.91 -25.79 16.10
C TYR A 748 24.15 -24.93 15.79
N ALA A 749 24.70 -24.24 16.79
CA ALA A 749 25.93 -23.44 16.66
C ALA A 749 27.13 -24.25 16.12
N GLN A 750 27.16 -25.55 16.36
CA GLN A 750 28.23 -26.45 15.94
C GLN A 750 27.81 -27.41 14.80
N ASN A 751 26.56 -27.33 14.34
CA ASN A 751 25.93 -28.29 13.41
C ASN A 751 25.99 -29.76 13.87
N LEU A 752 25.84 -29.97 15.18
CA LEU A 752 26.00 -31.26 15.82
C LEU A 752 24.67 -31.83 16.29
N PHE A 753 24.43 -33.10 15.96
CA PHE A 753 23.34 -33.91 16.50
C PHE A 753 23.94 -34.99 17.41
N ILE A 754 23.42 -35.08 18.63
CA ILE A 754 23.93 -35.99 19.66
C ILE A 754 22.81 -36.90 20.10
N LYS A 755 23.09 -38.20 20.08
CA LYS A 755 22.15 -39.27 20.43
C LYS A 755 22.68 -40.03 21.64
N PHE A 756 21.80 -40.32 22.58
CA PHE A 756 22.08 -41.33 23.61
C PHE A 756 21.66 -42.69 23.04
N ALA A 757 22.63 -43.42 22.49
CA ALA A 757 22.38 -44.67 21.77
C ALA A 757 22.20 -45.89 22.71
N GLY A 758 22.71 -45.82 23.95
CA GLY A 758 22.50 -46.85 24.96
C GLY A 758 23.70 -47.00 25.91
N ILE A 759 23.70 -48.06 26.70
CA ILE A 759 24.79 -48.44 27.61
C ILE A 759 25.39 -49.75 27.10
N THR A 760 26.70 -49.95 27.24
CA THR A 760 27.37 -51.20 26.86
C THR A 760 26.88 -52.38 27.72
N THR A 761 27.02 -53.60 27.20
CA THR A 761 26.53 -54.84 27.82
C THR A 761 27.19 -55.12 29.18
N ASP A 762 28.40 -54.61 29.41
CA ASP A 762 29.13 -54.67 30.68
C ASP A 762 28.75 -53.54 31.66
N GLN A 763 27.81 -52.67 31.28
CA GLN A 763 27.32 -51.49 32.03
C GLN A 763 28.39 -50.46 32.42
N LYS A 764 29.61 -50.54 31.86
CA LYS A 764 30.72 -49.66 32.23
C LYS A 764 30.85 -48.43 31.35
N LYS A 765 30.34 -48.47 30.12
CA LYS A 765 30.48 -47.39 29.13
C LYS A 765 29.15 -46.98 28.54
N ILE A 766 29.09 -45.74 28.10
CA ILE A 766 27.90 -45.10 27.52
C ILE A 766 28.14 -44.94 26.01
N LYS A 767 27.15 -45.32 25.21
CA LYS A 767 27.16 -45.17 23.75
C LYS A 767 26.57 -43.80 23.38
N ILE A 768 27.43 -42.88 22.97
CA ILE A 768 27.04 -41.58 22.46
C ILE A 768 27.18 -41.58 20.94
N GLY A 769 26.08 -41.36 20.23
CA GLY A 769 26.09 -41.12 18.80
C GLY A 769 26.36 -39.65 18.51
N VAL A 770 27.36 -39.37 17.69
CA VAL A 770 27.68 -38.02 17.21
C VAL A 770 27.48 -37.99 15.69
N LYS A 771 26.71 -37.02 15.22
CA LYS A 771 26.51 -36.75 13.80
C LYS A 771 26.84 -35.29 13.52
N GLU A 772 27.85 -35.07 12.68
CA GLU A 772 28.17 -33.78 12.09
C GLU A 772 27.35 -33.68 10.80
N SER A 773 26.39 -32.76 10.72
CA SER A 773 25.53 -32.68 9.54
C SER A 773 26.29 -32.08 8.35
N ASP A 774 26.10 -32.67 7.17
CA ASP A 774 26.61 -32.14 5.91
C ASP A 774 25.72 -31.02 5.35
N LYS A 775 24.53 -30.83 5.93
CA LYS A 775 23.63 -29.72 5.59
C LYS A 775 24.24 -28.39 6.03
N MET A 776 23.89 -27.32 5.32
CA MET A 776 24.07 -25.98 5.86
C MET A 776 23.42 -25.85 7.24
N ILE A 777 24.09 -25.12 8.13
CA ILE A 777 23.58 -24.77 9.46
C ILE A 777 22.18 -24.18 9.30
N ASP A 778 21.23 -24.58 10.13
CA ASP A 778 19.89 -23.98 10.11
C ASP A 778 19.98 -22.52 10.59
N PHE A 779 19.91 -21.59 9.65
CA PHE A 779 19.98 -20.16 9.90
C PHE A 779 18.98 -19.40 9.03
N VAL A 780 18.70 -18.17 9.46
CA VAL A 780 17.93 -17.19 8.71
C VAL A 780 18.69 -15.86 8.72
N THR A 781 18.60 -15.09 7.63
CA THR A 781 19.12 -13.72 7.59
C THR A 781 17.95 -12.77 7.62
N LEU A 782 18.06 -11.74 8.46
CA LEU A 782 17.02 -10.75 8.59
C LEU A 782 17.57 -9.33 8.62
N LYS A 783 16.65 -8.41 8.33
CA LYS A 783 16.81 -6.97 8.43
C LYS A 783 15.73 -6.44 9.36
N ALA A 784 16.11 -5.57 10.30
CA ALA A 784 15.21 -5.03 11.29
C ALA A 784 15.39 -3.53 11.48
N TYR A 785 14.27 -2.83 11.64
CA TYR A 785 14.21 -1.38 11.75
C TYR A 785 13.40 -0.94 12.96
N ILE A 786 13.77 0.22 13.51
CA ILE A 786 12.91 0.97 14.43
C ILE A 786 12.36 2.18 13.69
N PHE A 787 11.03 2.27 13.61
CA PHE A 787 10.31 3.43 13.06
C PHE A 787 9.73 4.26 14.19
N PRO A 788 10.37 5.38 14.58
CA PRO A 788 9.86 6.19 15.68
C PRO A 788 8.61 6.96 15.25
N TYR A 789 7.63 7.04 16.15
CA TYR A 789 6.42 7.85 16.06
C TYR A 789 5.64 7.74 14.73
N ILE A 790 5.73 6.61 14.04
CA ILE A 790 5.03 6.37 12.76
C ILE A 790 3.50 6.49 12.92
N ASN A 791 2.98 6.20 14.11
CA ASN A 791 1.57 6.39 14.44
C ASN A 791 1.08 7.83 14.30
N LEU A 792 1.97 8.84 14.37
CA LEU A 792 1.59 10.23 14.07
C LEU A 792 1.18 10.43 12.61
N VAL A 793 1.79 9.67 11.68
CA VAL A 793 1.42 9.67 10.25
C VAL A 793 -0.01 9.18 10.11
N TRP A 794 -0.30 8.03 10.70
CA TRP A 794 -1.61 7.38 10.63
C TRP A 794 -2.71 8.18 11.33
N ILE A 795 -2.44 8.70 12.53
CA ILE A 795 -3.37 9.59 13.25
C ILE A 795 -3.63 10.85 12.43
N GLY A 796 -2.58 11.46 11.86
CA GLY A 796 -2.70 12.64 11.02
C GLY A 796 -3.63 12.42 9.82
N LEU A 797 -3.48 11.28 9.13
CA LEU A 797 -4.37 10.87 8.05
C LEU A 797 -5.83 10.73 8.51
N VAL A 798 -6.07 10.02 9.60
CA VAL A 798 -7.42 9.79 10.14
C VAL A 798 -8.08 11.14 10.46
N VAL A 799 -7.37 12.02 11.16
CA VAL A 799 -7.85 13.37 11.52
C VAL A 799 -8.10 14.20 10.27
N MET A 800 -7.22 14.14 9.26
CA MET A 800 -7.39 14.85 8.00
C MET A 800 -8.69 14.43 7.29
N ALA A 801 -8.90 13.12 7.16
CA ALA A 801 -10.08 12.55 6.52
C ALA A 801 -11.37 12.95 7.26
N ILE A 802 -11.37 12.89 8.59
CA ILE A 802 -12.48 13.36 9.44
C ILE A 802 -12.80 14.83 9.14
N GLY A 803 -11.79 15.70 9.06
CA GLY A 803 -11.98 17.12 8.74
C GLY A 803 -12.59 17.38 7.36
N LEU A 804 -12.15 16.62 6.35
CA LEU A 804 -12.71 16.67 4.99
C LEU A 804 -14.18 16.21 4.98
N ILE A 805 -14.50 15.11 5.67
CA ILE A 805 -15.86 14.57 5.79
C ILE A 805 -16.78 15.53 6.56
N MET A 806 -16.31 16.13 7.65
CA MET A 806 -17.06 17.17 8.36
C MET A 806 -17.40 18.34 7.45
N SER A 807 -16.44 18.77 6.64
CA SER A 807 -16.64 19.83 5.65
C SER A 807 -17.63 19.42 4.56
N MET A 808 -17.58 18.16 4.12
CA MET A 808 -18.50 17.59 3.13
C MET A 808 -19.94 17.56 3.67
N ILE A 809 -20.15 16.97 4.85
CA ILE A 809 -21.45 16.85 5.52
C ILE A 809 -22.11 18.23 5.65
N ARG A 810 -21.33 19.23 6.11
CA ARG A 810 -21.81 20.60 6.26
C ARG A 810 -22.25 21.20 4.92
N ARG A 811 -21.48 20.98 3.85
CA ARG A 811 -21.76 21.59 2.53
C ARG A 811 -22.85 20.84 1.76
N ALA A 812 -23.02 19.55 2.01
CA ALA A 812 -24.11 18.73 1.49
C ALA A 812 -25.45 18.98 2.19
N ASN A 813 -25.47 19.78 3.26
CA ASN A 813 -26.64 20.00 4.12
C ASN A 813 -27.27 18.69 4.63
N ILE A 814 -26.43 17.72 4.98
CA ILE A 814 -26.90 16.43 5.54
C ILE A 814 -27.48 16.70 6.94
N PRO A 815 -28.65 16.11 7.29
CA PRO A 815 -29.26 16.29 8.60
C PRO A 815 -28.28 15.94 9.74
N PRO A 816 -28.24 16.71 10.85
CA PRO A 816 -27.24 16.53 11.90
C PRO A 816 -27.14 15.11 12.48
N LYS A 817 -28.27 14.42 12.66
CA LYS A 817 -28.28 13.02 13.14
C LYS A 817 -27.60 12.09 12.15
N ALA A 818 -28.01 12.13 10.88
CA ALA A 818 -27.42 11.32 9.81
C ALA A 818 -25.92 11.66 9.61
N GLY A 819 -25.57 12.94 9.63
CA GLY A 819 -24.18 13.40 9.53
C GLY A 819 -23.33 12.91 10.70
N GLY A 820 -23.87 12.92 11.93
CA GLY A 820 -23.17 12.37 13.10
C GLY A 820 -22.91 10.88 12.98
N VAL A 821 -23.90 10.10 12.54
CA VAL A 821 -23.75 8.65 12.32
C VAL A 821 -22.71 8.36 11.25
N VAL A 822 -22.77 9.04 10.10
CA VAL A 822 -21.76 8.89 9.03
C VAL A 822 -20.36 9.21 9.54
N LEU A 823 -20.19 10.31 10.27
CA LEU A 823 -18.90 10.71 10.79
C LEU A 823 -18.36 9.70 11.80
N ALA A 824 -19.20 9.20 12.71
CA ALA A 824 -18.82 8.22 13.72
C ALA A 824 -18.40 6.88 13.09
N MET A 825 -19.17 6.37 12.12
CA MET A 825 -18.85 5.12 11.41
C MET A 825 -17.55 5.25 10.62
N VAL A 826 -17.36 6.35 9.88
CA VAL A 826 -16.13 6.53 9.10
C VAL A 826 -14.92 6.73 10.02
N ALA A 827 -15.06 7.51 11.10
CA ALA A 827 -13.98 7.66 12.07
C ALA A 827 -13.61 6.30 12.68
N ALA A 828 -14.59 5.51 13.16
CA ALA A 828 -14.33 4.19 13.73
C ALA A 828 -13.64 3.25 12.74
N ALA A 829 -14.11 3.21 11.48
CA ALA A 829 -13.49 2.39 10.43
C ALA A 829 -12.03 2.82 10.15
N LEU A 830 -11.77 4.12 10.04
CA LEU A 830 -10.41 4.63 9.79
C LEU A 830 -9.48 4.40 10.98
N PHE A 831 -9.95 4.61 12.22
CA PHE A 831 -9.18 4.31 13.42
C PHE A 831 -8.84 2.83 13.52
N TYR A 832 -9.83 1.96 13.32
CA TYR A 832 -9.60 0.52 13.33
C TYR A 832 -8.57 0.12 12.28
N MET A 833 -8.79 0.53 11.03
CA MET A 833 -7.98 0.12 9.89
C MET A 833 -6.52 0.58 9.96
N PHE A 834 -6.23 1.79 10.43
CA PHE A 834 -4.85 2.31 10.42
C PHE A 834 -4.08 2.11 11.73
N LEU A 835 -4.77 1.89 12.86
CA LEU A 835 -4.15 1.88 14.19
C LEU A 835 -4.40 0.60 15.00
N LEU A 836 -5.43 -0.21 14.68
CA LEU A 836 -5.82 -1.37 15.50
C LEU A 836 -5.87 -2.69 14.74
N ALA A 837 -5.91 -2.68 13.40
CA ALA A 837 -6.09 -3.88 12.60
C ALA A 837 -4.85 -4.80 12.55
N ASN A 838 -3.70 -4.35 13.07
CA ASN A 838 -2.40 -5.04 13.01
C ASN A 838 -1.97 -5.60 14.36
#